data_AF-A0A9E7JCU8-F1
#
_entry.id   AF-A0A9E7JCU8-F1
#
_cell.length_a   1.000
_cell.length_b   1.000
_cell.length_c   1.000
_cell.angle_alpha   90.00
_cell.angle_beta   90.00
_cell.angle_gamma   90.00
#
_symmetry.space_group_name_H-M   'P 1'
#
loop_
_entity.id
_entity.type
_entity.pdbx_description
1 polymer ?
#
loop_
_entity_poly.entity_id
_entity_poly.type
_entity_poly.pdbx_seq_one_letter_code
_entity_poly.pdbx_strand_id
1 'polypeptide(L)'
;MLSAVAMGEFLAADVLWSLGWGVAGLLFLAWAVRVLNWTWWTPRRLERALRAQGLNGTAYRFPYGDIKETARFRKEASAKPMPLAHNIIPRLLPFLHRAMDEYGKISFTWFGPVPQVTITDPELVREVLSNKFGHFGKPNQNPLGRYFARGLVMYEGEKWVRHRRILNPAFHAEKLKRMLPAFSACCSDLMDRWENMVGSEACYELDVWPELQSFTGDVISRTAFGSSYEEGRQIFQLQAEQAELLLQVVQNLYVPGYRFLPTPKNKRVKAIDREIRSILRGIINKREQDIKTGKASNDDLLGLLMESNMKHLQEDGNENAGMSTDDVMEECKLFYFAGQETTSVLLTWSMICLSMHPTWQVRAREEVLRVFGDNKPDSDGLSHLKIVTMILYEVLRLYPPGILLQRQTYKTMKLGDVVYPPGVLLQLHVIFVHHDPSVWGKDASEFNPERFAEGVSKASKEQVAFFPFGGGPRICIGQNFALLEAKMGLSMILQHFSFDLSPSYAHAPHTVFTLHPQHGAQIRPRRLERALRAQGLNGTAYRFPYGDLKETARFSKEARAKSMPLDHNIIPRLLPFLHRAMGEYGKISFTWFGPVPQVTITDPELVREVLSNKFGHFGKPTPNPLGRFFVRGIAMYEGEKWVKHRRILNPAFHAEKIKRMLPAVSACCSDLMARWENMAGSEACYELDVWPELQSFTGDVISRTAFGSSYEEGRRIFQLQAEQAELLLQVVQNLYVPGYRFLPTPKNKRIKAIDREIRSILRGIINKREQDIKTGKASNDDLLGLLMESNMKHLQEDGNENAGMSTDDVMGECKLFYFAGQETTSVLLTWTMVCLSMHPTWQVRAREEVLRVFGQSKPDSDGLSHLKIVTMILYEVLRLYPPGILLRRQTYKTMKLGDVVYPPGVLLLLHVIFVHHDPNLWGKDAGEFNPERFAEGVSKASKEQVAFFPFGGGPRICIGQNFALLEAKMGLSMILQHFSFDLSPSYAHAPRTVFTLHPQHGKNMYVKLNPPIVATGIKHKFTRMLPAFSACCSDLMDRWENMAGSEACYELDVWPELQSFTGDVISRTAFGSSYEEGRRIFQLQAEQAELLVKVTMILYEVLRLYPPGILLRRQTYKTMKLGDVVYPPGVLLLLHVIFVHHDPNVWGKDAGEFNPERFAEGVSKASKEQVAFFPFGGGPRICIGQNFALLEAKMGLSMILQHFSFDLSPSYAHAPHTVFILHPQH
;
A
#
# COMPACT_ATOMS: atom_id res chain seq x y z
N MET A 1 110.21 42.60 10.41
CA MET A 1 109.11 42.45 11.39
C MET A 1 107.73 42.26 10.73
N LEU A 2 107.42 42.86 9.57
CA LEU A 2 106.10 42.70 8.91
C LEU A 2 105.89 41.35 8.17
N SER A 3 106.94 40.61 7.82
CA SER A 3 106.81 39.30 7.14
C SER A 3 106.58 38.10 8.09
N ALA A 4 106.89 38.23 9.39
CA ALA A 4 106.71 37.16 10.36
C ALA A 4 105.28 37.09 10.93
N VAL A 5 104.54 38.19 10.88
CA VAL A 5 103.14 38.27 11.37
C VAL A 5 102.17 37.68 10.35
N ALA A 6 102.38 37.90 9.06
CA ALA A 6 101.53 37.36 7.99
C ALA A 6 101.61 35.82 7.85
N MET A 7 102.76 35.21 8.19
CA MET A 7 102.95 33.76 8.12
C MET A 7 102.35 33.04 9.33
N GLY A 8 102.28 33.71 10.49
CA GLY A 8 101.60 33.21 11.70
C GLY A 8 100.07 33.24 11.60
N GLU A 9 99.50 34.23 10.90
CA GLU A 9 98.05 34.32 10.68
C GLU A 9 97.54 33.26 9.69
N PHE A 10 98.32 32.90 8.67
CA PHE A 10 97.97 31.82 7.74
C PHE A 10 98.02 30.43 8.39
N LEU A 11 99.04 30.16 9.21
CA LEU A 11 99.13 28.89 9.98
C LEU A 11 98.04 28.78 11.06
N ALA A 12 97.67 29.89 11.71
CA ALA A 12 96.56 29.90 12.66
C ALA A 12 95.21 29.66 11.98
N ALA A 13 94.99 30.21 10.79
CA ALA A 13 93.79 29.95 9.99
C ALA A 13 93.70 28.48 9.54
N ASP A 14 94.79 27.89 9.03
CA ASP A 14 94.81 26.47 8.62
C ASP A 14 94.60 25.52 9.81
N VAL A 15 95.15 25.83 10.99
CA VAL A 15 94.90 25.06 12.22
C VAL A 15 93.44 25.20 12.68
N LEU A 16 92.83 26.39 12.57
CA LEU A 16 91.41 26.61 12.87
C LEU A 16 90.49 25.90 11.87
N TRP A 17 90.82 25.88 10.59
CA TRP A 17 90.08 25.12 9.57
C TRP A 17 90.24 23.61 9.79
N SER A 18 91.44 23.13 10.12
CA SER A 18 91.71 21.71 10.43
C SER A 18 90.97 21.24 11.69
N LEU A 19 90.96 22.07 12.75
CA LEU A 19 90.15 21.85 13.94
C LEU A 19 88.65 21.90 13.62
N GLY A 20 88.21 22.82 12.76
CA GLY A 20 86.84 22.91 12.28
C GLY A 20 86.39 21.65 11.53
N TRP A 21 87.22 21.14 10.61
CA TRP A 21 86.97 19.88 9.89
C TRP A 21 87.06 18.67 10.81
N GLY A 22 87.95 18.67 11.81
CA GLY A 22 88.03 17.64 12.85
C GLY A 22 86.77 17.59 13.73
N VAL A 23 86.28 18.74 14.19
CA VAL A 23 85.02 18.85 14.95
C VAL A 23 83.82 18.47 14.07
N ALA A 24 83.77 18.93 12.82
CA ALA A 24 82.72 18.53 11.87
C ALA A 24 82.73 17.02 11.61
N GLY A 25 83.91 16.41 11.46
CA GLY A 25 84.11 14.98 11.32
C GLY A 25 83.65 14.19 12.55
N LEU A 26 83.98 14.66 13.76
CA LEU A 26 83.51 14.07 15.02
C LEU A 26 81.99 14.20 15.19
N LEU A 27 81.41 15.35 14.83
CA LEU A 27 79.96 15.56 14.84
C LEU A 27 79.25 14.65 13.82
N PHE A 28 79.85 14.46 12.63
CA PHE A 28 79.34 13.54 11.62
C PHE A 28 79.43 12.07 12.08
N LEU A 29 80.55 11.65 12.68
CA LEU A 29 80.70 10.32 13.28
C LEU A 29 79.69 10.09 14.41
N ALA A 30 79.54 11.05 15.33
CA ALA A 30 78.55 10.97 16.40
C ALA A 30 77.11 10.90 15.85
N TRP A 31 76.81 11.63 14.79
CA TRP A 31 75.54 11.56 14.08
C TRP A 31 75.35 10.20 13.39
N ALA A 32 76.35 9.70 12.67
CA ALA A 32 76.31 8.41 11.97
C ALA A 32 76.13 7.24 12.94
N VAL A 33 76.82 7.24 14.09
CA VAL A 33 76.63 6.25 15.16
C VAL A 33 75.22 6.36 15.75
N ARG A 34 74.68 7.56 15.98
CA ARG A 34 73.29 7.74 16.42
C ARG A 34 72.28 7.20 15.40
N VAL A 35 72.51 7.45 14.11
CA VAL A 35 71.65 6.94 13.02
C VAL A 35 71.74 5.42 12.94
N LEU A 36 72.93 4.83 13.00
CA LEU A 36 73.12 3.38 13.00
C LEU A 36 72.46 2.72 14.23
N ASN A 37 72.61 3.33 15.40
CA ASN A 37 71.95 2.86 16.62
C ASN A 37 70.42 2.91 16.50
N TRP A 38 69.87 4.00 15.96
CA TRP A 38 68.43 4.18 15.76
C TRP A 38 67.85 3.26 14.68
N THR A 39 68.53 3.10 13.55
CA THR A 39 68.03 2.37 12.38
C THR A 39 68.39 0.90 12.35
N TRP A 40 69.41 0.44 13.08
CA TRP A 40 69.86 -0.97 13.01
C TRP A 40 69.95 -1.64 14.38
N TRP A 41 70.74 -1.11 15.31
CA TRP A 41 70.99 -1.81 16.58
C TRP A 41 69.77 -1.87 17.50
N THR A 42 69.06 -0.75 17.66
CA THR A 42 67.86 -0.68 18.51
C THR A 42 66.73 -1.57 17.98
N PRO A 43 66.37 -1.52 16.67
CA PRO A 43 65.38 -2.45 16.09
C PRO A 43 65.74 -3.91 16.34
N ARG A 44 66.98 -4.34 16.07
CA ARG A 44 67.42 -5.73 16.28
C ARG A 44 67.36 -6.15 17.74
N ARG A 45 67.70 -5.25 18.67
CA ARG A 45 67.61 -5.51 20.12
C ARG A 45 66.15 -5.70 20.56
N LEU A 46 65.26 -4.81 20.10
CA LEU A 46 63.83 -4.89 20.41
C LEU A 46 63.20 -6.15 19.80
N GLU A 47 63.55 -6.49 18.55
CA GLU A 47 63.07 -7.71 17.89
C GLU A 47 63.42 -8.96 18.69
N ARG A 48 64.68 -9.10 19.11
CA ARG A 48 65.12 -10.23 19.94
C ARG A 48 64.38 -10.27 21.27
N ALA A 49 64.20 -9.12 21.92
CA ALA A 49 63.52 -9.03 23.21
C ALA A 49 62.04 -9.41 23.13
N LEU A 50 61.35 -9.05 22.04
CA LEU A 50 59.95 -9.44 21.82
C LEU A 50 59.84 -10.94 21.49
N ARG A 51 60.67 -11.44 20.56
CA ARG A 51 60.68 -12.86 20.17
C ARG A 51 61.06 -13.79 21.32
N ALA A 52 61.98 -13.37 22.20
CA ALA A 52 62.37 -14.15 23.38
C ALA A 52 61.22 -14.36 24.38
N GLN A 53 60.17 -13.54 24.30
CA GLN A 53 58.97 -13.65 25.13
C GLN A 53 57.81 -14.36 24.40
N GLY A 54 58.09 -15.01 23.26
CA GLY A 54 57.11 -15.77 22.49
C GLY A 54 56.27 -14.95 21.51
N LEU A 55 56.52 -13.64 21.35
CA LEU A 55 55.83 -12.83 20.36
C LEU A 55 56.37 -13.09 18.95
N ASN A 56 55.47 -13.43 18.03
CA ASN A 56 55.77 -13.59 16.62
C ASN A 56 55.39 -12.33 15.81
N GLY A 57 56.01 -12.17 14.65
CA GLY A 57 55.86 -10.97 13.84
C GLY A 57 56.80 -10.94 12.65
N THR A 58 56.65 -9.90 11.83
CA THR A 58 57.46 -9.71 10.62
C THR A 58 58.93 -9.44 10.97
N ALA A 59 59.83 -9.88 10.09
CA ALA A 59 61.26 -9.59 10.23
C ALA A 59 61.53 -8.10 9.92
N TYR A 60 62.43 -7.47 10.67
CA TYR A 60 62.77 -6.07 10.44
C TYR A 60 63.46 -5.87 9.08
N ARG A 61 62.88 -5.01 8.23
CA ARG A 61 63.43 -4.65 6.91
C ARG A 61 64.05 -3.26 6.94
N PHE A 62 65.37 -3.21 6.94
CA PHE A 62 66.09 -1.93 7.04
C PHE A 62 65.89 -1.02 5.82
N PRO A 63 65.75 0.31 6.01
CA PRO A 63 65.40 1.03 7.24
C PRO A 63 63.88 1.19 7.44
N TYR A 64 63.07 0.81 6.45
CA TYR A 64 61.66 1.20 6.32
C TYR A 64 60.68 0.32 7.09
N GLY A 65 61.10 -0.84 7.58
CA GLY A 65 60.21 -1.86 8.12
C GLY A 65 59.17 -2.28 7.08
N ASP A 66 57.91 -2.30 7.49
CA ASP A 66 56.78 -2.75 6.67
C ASP A 66 56.03 -1.61 5.95
N ILE A 67 56.52 -0.37 6.05
CA ILE A 67 55.85 0.82 5.48
C ILE A 67 55.57 0.65 3.99
N LYS A 68 56.55 0.18 3.21
CA LYS A 68 56.43 0.04 1.75
C LYS A 68 55.41 -1.03 1.36
N GLU A 69 55.40 -2.17 2.06
CA GLU A 69 54.40 -3.22 1.80
C GLU A 69 53.00 -2.79 2.23
N THR A 70 52.88 -2.16 3.39
CA THR A 70 51.61 -1.60 3.87
C THR A 70 51.02 -0.63 2.84
N ALA A 71 51.85 0.25 2.26
CA ALA A 71 51.43 1.17 1.20
C ALA A 71 51.02 0.44 -0.09
N ARG A 72 51.77 -0.59 -0.52
CA ARG A 72 51.45 -1.42 -1.69
C ARG A 72 50.09 -2.11 -1.52
N PHE A 73 49.91 -2.86 -0.43
CA PHE A 73 48.67 -3.58 -0.16
C PHE A 73 47.47 -2.65 -0.01
N ARG A 74 47.65 -1.47 0.62
CA ARG A 74 46.61 -0.46 0.70
C ARG A 74 46.19 0.03 -0.69
N LYS A 75 47.16 0.33 -1.58
CA LYS A 75 46.89 0.79 -2.96
C LYS A 75 46.17 -0.28 -3.79
N GLU A 76 46.54 -1.55 -3.63
CA GLU A 76 45.86 -2.67 -4.30
C GLU A 76 44.42 -2.84 -3.80
N ALA A 77 44.21 -2.77 -2.48
CA ALA A 77 42.88 -2.89 -1.88
C ALA A 77 41.96 -1.72 -2.29
N SER A 78 42.47 -0.49 -2.34
CA SER A 78 41.68 0.71 -2.68
C SER A 78 41.38 0.87 -4.18
N ALA A 79 41.93 0.02 -5.06
CA ALA A 79 41.75 0.12 -6.51
C ALA A 79 40.38 -0.37 -7.02
N LYS A 80 39.66 -1.18 -6.24
CA LYS A 80 38.34 -1.73 -6.62
C LYS A 80 37.38 -1.60 -5.44
N PRO A 81 36.05 -1.46 -5.64
CA PRO A 81 35.08 -1.58 -4.55
C PRO A 81 34.94 -3.03 -4.06
N MET A 82 34.21 -3.24 -2.97
CA MET A 82 33.87 -4.57 -2.43
C MET A 82 32.35 -4.84 -2.50
N PRO A 83 31.89 -6.11 -2.42
CA PRO A 83 30.47 -6.41 -2.30
C PRO A 83 29.83 -5.75 -1.07
N LEU A 84 28.50 -5.60 -1.08
CA LEU A 84 27.71 -5.07 0.05
C LEU A 84 27.76 -6.04 1.25
N ALA A 85 28.85 -6.01 2.01
CA ALA A 85 29.12 -6.86 3.14
C ALA A 85 29.87 -6.08 4.23
N HIS A 86 29.65 -6.43 5.50
CA HIS A 86 30.25 -5.69 6.62
C HIS A 86 31.66 -6.17 7.02
N ASN A 87 32.20 -7.23 6.41
CA ASN A 87 33.57 -7.66 6.67
C ASN A 87 34.58 -6.78 5.90
N ILE A 88 34.89 -5.61 6.47
CA ILE A 88 35.67 -4.55 5.81
C ILE A 88 37.18 -4.60 6.12
N ILE A 89 37.60 -5.39 7.10
CA ILE A 89 38.99 -5.49 7.57
C ILE A 89 39.98 -5.85 6.45
N PRO A 90 39.72 -6.86 5.58
CA PRO A 90 40.64 -7.23 4.51
C PRO A 90 40.91 -6.10 3.53
N ARG A 91 39.97 -5.15 3.41
CA ARG A 91 40.12 -3.95 2.60
C ARG A 91 40.87 -2.84 3.33
N LEU A 92 40.50 -2.57 4.59
CA LEU A 92 41.04 -1.43 5.35
C LEU A 92 42.49 -1.64 5.77
N LEU A 93 42.82 -2.82 6.29
CA LEU A 93 44.12 -3.15 6.86
C LEU A 93 44.67 -4.47 6.26
N PRO A 94 44.79 -4.58 4.92
CA PRO A 94 45.12 -5.84 4.23
C PRO A 94 46.43 -6.48 4.71
N PHE A 95 47.47 -5.66 4.88
CA PHE A 95 48.78 -6.14 5.34
C PHE A 95 48.70 -6.67 6.77
N LEU A 96 48.08 -5.92 7.67
CA LEU A 96 47.99 -6.29 9.08
C LEU A 96 47.07 -7.49 9.31
N HIS A 97 45.96 -7.58 8.56
CA HIS A 97 45.08 -8.74 8.58
C HIS A 97 45.85 -10.02 8.22
N ARG A 98 46.64 -10.01 7.13
CA ARG A 98 47.49 -11.15 6.76
C ARG A 98 48.55 -11.47 7.82
N ALA A 99 49.19 -10.45 8.38
CA ALA A 99 50.19 -10.65 9.43
C ALA A 99 49.57 -11.30 10.68
N MET A 100 48.35 -10.93 11.04
CA MET A 100 47.63 -11.56 12.16
C MET A 100 47.21 -13.00 11.85
N ASP A 101 46.81 -13.30 10.60
CA ASP A 101 46.48 -14.67 10.20
C ASP A 101 47.72 -15.58 10.23
N GLU A 102 48.90 -15.05 9.90
CA GLU A 102 50.16 -15.80 9.87
C GLU A 102 50.81 -15.95 11.25
N TYR A 103 50.86 -14.88 12.04
CA TYR A 103 51.62 -14.84 13.30
C TYR A 103 50.75 -14.87 14.56
N GLY A 104 49.42 -14.84 14.42
CA GLY A 104 48.46 -14.83 15.51
C GLY A 104 47.95 -13.43 15.89
N LYS A 105 46.90 -13.42 16.73
CA LYS A 105 46.16 -12.22 17.15
C LYS A 105 47.02 -11.18 17.88
N ILE A 106 48.00 -11.64 18.68
CA ILE A 106 49.00 -10.79 19.34
C ILE A 106 50.31 -11.00 18.60
N SER A 107 50.60 -10.10 17.67
CA SER A 107 51.80 -10.13 16.84
C SER A 107 52.36 -8.73 16.65
N PHE A 108 53.56 -8.62 16.08
CA PHE A 108 54.16 -7.31 15.80
C PHE A 108 54.58 -7.12 14.34
N THR A 109 54.52 -5.86 13.91
CA THR A 109 54.97 -5.36 12.61
C THR A 109 55.90 -4.17 12.80
N TRP A 110 56.44 -3.62 11.72
CA TRP A 110 57.43 -2.53 11.78
C TRP A 110 56.96 -1.24 11.11
N PHE A 111 56.98 -0.15 11.88
CA PHE A 111 56.86 1.21 11.34
C PHE A 111 58.22 1.89 11.36
N GLY A 112 58.94 1.82 10.23
CA GLY A 112 60.34 2.20 10.21
C GLY A 112 61.12 1.35 11.21
N PRO A 113 62.02 1.94 12.03
CA PRO A 113 62.77 1.22 13.05
C PRO A 113 61.97 0.91 14.33
N VAL A 114 60.67 1.23 14.39
CA VAL A 114 59.88 1.10 15.61
C VAL A 114 58.95 -0.11 15.50
N PRO A 115 59.03 -1.10 16.42
CA PRO A 115 58.10 -2.23 16.43
C PRO A 115 56.72 -1.80 16.92
N GLN A 116 55.69 -2.26 16.22
CA GLN A 116 54.28 -2.05 16.50
C GLN A 116 53.63 -3.38 16.87
N VAL A 117 53.28 -3.54 18.15
CA VAL A 117 52.60 -4.72 18.67
C VAL A 117 51.09 -4.50 18.60
N THR A 118 50.40 -5.39 17.92
CA THR A 118 48.95 -5.39 17.78
C THR A 118 48.33 -6.08 18.98
N ILE A 119 47.44 -5.36 19.69
CA ILE A 119 46.72 -5.86 20.86
C ILE A 119 45.23 -5.90 20.49
N THR A 120 44.67 -7.10 20.39
CA THR A 120 43.25 -7.34 20.08
C THR A 120 42.53 -8.13 21.16
N ASP A 121 43.22 -8.48 22.25
CA ASP A 121 42.60 -9.05 23.44
C ASP A 121 41.89 -7.93 24.23
N PRO A 122 40.56 -8.01 24.47
CA PRO A 122 39.83 -6.93 25.14
C PRO A 122 40.28 -6.67 26.58
N GLU A 123 40.78 -7.67 27.31
CA GLU A 123 41.28 -7.48 28.67
C GLU A 123 42.60 -6.70 28.68
N LEU A 124 43.50 -7.02 27.74
CA LEU A 124 44.75 -6.27 27.57
C LEU A 124 44.47 -4.84 27.09
N VAL A 125 43.51 -4.65 26.18
CA VAL A 125 43.05 -3.32 25.77
C VAL A 125 42.55 -2.53 26.98
N ARG A 126 41.73 -3.13 27.84
CA ARG A 126 41.22 -2.51 29.07
C ARG A 126 42.36 -2.12 30.01
N GLU A 127 43.36 -2.99 30.20
CA GLU A 127 44.52 -2.71 31.06
C GLU A 127 45.29 -1.47 30.60
N VAL A 128 45.57 -1.37 29.29
CA VAL A 128 46.24 -0.21 28.70
C VAL A 128 45.39 1.06 28.84
N LEU A 129 44.09 1.00 28.57
CA LEU A 129 43.20 2.16 28.61
C LEU A 129 42.89 2.64 30.04
N SER A 130 42.86 1.75 31.02
CA SER A 130 42.53 2.06 32.42
C SER A 130 43.71 2.60 33.23
N ASN A 131 44.90 2.72 32.64
CA ASN A 131 46.09 3.17 33.33
C ASN A 131 45.97 4.64 33.82
N LYS A 132 45.68 4.82 35.11
CA LYS A 132 45.53 6.14 35.75
C LYS A 132 46.87 6.87 35.94
N PHE A 133 47.98 6.14 35.95
CA PHE A 133 49.32 6.68 36.24
C PHE A 133 50.03 7.26 35.02
N GLY A 134 49.41 7.21 33.83
CA GLY A 134 49.99 7.76 32.60
C GLY A 134 51.24 7.02 32.09
N HIS A 135 51.46 5.77 32.52
CA HIS A 135 52.65 5.01 32.14
C HIS A 135 52.66 4.60 30.65
N PHE A 136 51.47 4.45 30.05
CA PHE A 136 51.29 4.27 28.61
C PHE A 136 50.94 5.63 27.99
N GLY A 137 51.96 6.39 27.58
CA GLY A 137 51.75 7.67 26.90
C GLY A 137 51.57 7.51 25.38
N LYS A 138 51.17 8.59 24.69
CA LYS A 138 51.08 8.64 23.23
C LYS A 138 52.45 8.64 22.56
N PRO A 139 52.61 8.10 21.35
CA PRO A 139 53.90 8.09 20.67
C PRO A 139 54.38 9.48 20.28
N ASN A 140 55.71 9.65 20.22
CA ASN A 140 56.32 10.85 19.64
C ASN A 140 55.94 10.99 18.16
N GLN A 141 55.02 11.91 17.86
CA GLN A 141 54.54 12.14 16.50
C GLN A 141 55.57 12.84 15.62
N ASN A 142 55.39 12.71 14.30
CA ASN A 142 56.05 13.59 13.33
C ASN A 142 55.77 15.05 13.72
N PRO A 143 56.80 15.90 13.88
CA PRO A 143 56.61 17.29 14.31
C PRO A 143 55.67 18.11 13.42
N LEU A 144 55.50 17.73 12.15
CA LEU A 144 54.53 18.37 11.25
C LEU A 144 53.08 18.08 11.65
N GLY A 145 52.80 16.94 12.28
CA GLY A 145 51.46 16.62 12.81
C GLY A 145 51.01 17.57 13.92
N ARG A 146 51.95 18.24 14.61
CA ARG A 146 51.64 19.22 15.66
C ARG A 146 50.96 20.50 15.15
N TYR A 147 50.89 20.69 13.84
CA TYR A 147 50.18 21.80 13.20
C TYR A 147 48.70 21.50 12.94
N PHE A 148 48.25 20.25 13.09
CA PHE A 148 46.85 19.87 12.88
C PHE A 148 45.95 20.36 14.01
N ALA A 149 46.06 19.72 15.17
CA ALA A 149 45.46 20.12 16.42
C ALA A 149 46.25 19.44 17.54
N ARG A 150 46.79 20.22 18.48
CA ARG A 150 47.39 19.67 19.70
C ARG A 150 46.27 19.28 20.65
N GLY A 151 45.60 20.27 21.23
CA GLY A 151 44.42 20.13 22.10
C GLY A 151 44.49 19.01 23.14
N LEU A 152 43.34 18.75 23.77
CA LEU A 152 43.20 17.70 24.77
C LEU A 152 43.59 16.32 24.23
N VAL A 153 43.44 16.11 22.93
CA VAL A 153 43.80 14.84 22.28
C VAL A 153 45.30 14.58 22.36
N MET A 154 46.21 15.55 22.20
CA MET A 154 47.66 15.28 22.22
C MET A 154 48.35 15.57 23.56
N TYR A 155 47.70 16.29 24.49
CA TYR A 155 48.32 16.62 25.77
C TYR A 155 48.57 15.39 26.65
N GLU A 156 49.64 15.46 27.45
CA GLU A 156 50.05 14.44 28.42
C GLU A 156 50.35 15.09 29.78
N GLY A 157 50.42 14.28 30.83
CA GLY A 157 50.77 14.72 32.20
C GLY A 157 49.80 15.75 32.79
N GLU A 158 50.34 16.67 33.59
CA GLU A 158 49.56 17.72 34.28
C GLU A 158 48.77 18.62 33.33
N LYS A 159 49.34 18.92 32.15
CA LYS A 159 48.64 19.73 31.14
C LYS A 159 47.35 19.06 30.69
N TRP A 160 47.38 17.75 30.43
CA TRP A 160 46.16 17.01 30.12
C TRP A 160 45.16 17.02 31.28
N VAL A 161 45.61 16.76 32.51
CA VAL A 161 44.73 16.74 33.69
C VAL A 161 44.02 18.09 33.86
N ARG A 162 44.76 19.20 33.74
CA ARG A 162 44.24 20.56 33.82
C ARG A 162 43.20 20.84 32.75
N HIS A 163 43.56 20.63 31.47
CA HIS A 163 42.63 20.87 30.36
C HIS A 163 41.39 19.98 30.46
N ARG A 164 41.54 18.70 30.84
CA ARG A 164 40.40 17.78 31.03
C ARG A 164 39.46 18.27 32.13
N ARG A 165 40.00 18.78 33.23
CA ARG A 165 39.23 19.32 34.36
C ARG A 165 38.43 20.56 33.93
N ILE A 166 39.03 21.47 33.19
CA ILE A 166 38.36 22.71 32.72
C ILE A 166 37.32 22.41 31.64
N LEU A 167 37.57 21.45 30.76
CA LEU A 167 36.67 21.16 29.62
C LEU A 167 35.48 20.26 29.99
N ASN A 168 35.65 19.28 30.89
CA ASN A 168 34.61 18.30 31.23
C ASN A 168 33.22 18.91 31.55
N PRO A 169 33.11 19.96 32.38
CA PRO A 169 31.80 20.54 32.74
C PRO A 169 30.95 20.98 31.54
N ALA A 170 31.59 21.43 30.46
CA ALA A 170 30.90 21.91 29.26
C ALA A 170 30.23 20.77 28.45
N PHE A 171 30.64 19.52 28.67
CA PHE A 171 30.12 18.33 28.00
C PHE A 171 29.20 17.47 28.89
N HIS A 172 28.80 17.98 30.07
CA HIS A 172 27.80 17.32 30.90
C HIS A 172 26.40 17.41 30.27
N ALA A 173 25.58 16.37 30.47
CA ALA A 173 24.26 16.26 29.82
C ALA A 173 23.36 17.49 30.05
N GLU A 174 23.34 18.06 31.25
CA GLU A 174 22.54 19.26 31.57
C GLU A 174 22.96 20.51 30.78
N LYS A 175 24.25 20.64 30.43
CA LYS A 175 24.74 21.74 29.59
C LYS A 175 24.44 21.46 28.11
N LEU A 176 24.61 20.21 27.67
CA LEU A 176 24.28 19.80 26.30
C LEU A 176 22.79 19.99 25.96
N LYS A 177 21.88 19.81 26.93
CA LYS A 177 20.44 20.10 26.75
C LYS A 177 20.18 21.53 26.25
N ARG A 178 20.99 22.51 26.68
CA ARG A 178 20.87 23.91 26.26
C ARG A 178 21.25 24.13 24.79
N MET A 179 21.99 23.20 24.20
CA MET A 179 22.46 23.25 22.81
C MET A 179 21.48 22.58 21.83
N LEU A 180 20.51 21.80 22.32
CA LEU A 180 19.53 21.09 21.49
C LEU A 180 18.71 21.99 20.55
N PRO A 181 18.31 23.22 20.92
CA PRO A 181 17.63 24.12 19.98
C PRO A 181 18.48 24.42 18.73
N ALA A 182 19.79 24.59 18.91
CA ALA A 182 20.70 24.82 17.79
C ALA A 182 20.88 23.54 16.94
N PHE A 183 20.93 22.36 17.55
CA PHE A 183 20.93 21.08 16.81
C PHE A 183 19.67 20.97 15.95
N SER A 184 18.51 21.28 16.53
CA SER A 184 17.21 21.20 15.86
C SER A 184 17.07 22.20 14.73
N ALA A 185 17.61 23.41 14.90
CA ALA A 185 17.69 24.41 13.83
C ALA A 185 18.54 23.90 12.66
N CYS A 186 19.75 23.39 12.92
CA CYS A 186 20.61 22.83 11.87
C CYS A 186 19.96 21.63 11.15
N CYS A 187 19.26 20.78 11.90
CA CYS A 187 18.50 19.67 11.31
C CYS A 187 17.36 20.19 10.44
N SER A 188 16.63 21.23 10.88
CA SER A 188 15.56 21.85 10.09
C SER A 188 16.12 22.41 8.79
N ASP A 189 17.24 23.14 8.84
CA ASP A 189 17.91 23.70 7.66
C ASP A 189 18.36 22.58 6.68
N LEU A 190 18.87 21.46 7.20
CA LEU A 190 19.19 20.28 6.38
C LEU A 190 17.94 19.70 5.72
N MET A 191 16.85 19.55 6.47
CA MET A 191 15.59 18.99 5.95
C MET A 191 15.03 19.90 4.86
N ASP A 192 15.00 21.22 5.07
CA ASP A 192 14.51 22.18 4.08
C ASP A 192 15.33 22.13 2.78
N ARG A 193 16.67 22.04 2.89
CA ARG A 193 17.54 21.85 1.71
C ARG A 193 17.24 20.55 0.97
N TRP A 194 17.10 19.44 1.70
CA TRP A 194 16.79 18.14 1.09
C TRP A 194 15.39 18.12 0.47
N GLU A 195 14.41 18.76 1.12
CA GLU A 195 13.06 18.91 0.60
C GLU A 195 13.04 19.72 -0.70
N ASN A 196 13.83 20.79 -0.79
CA ASN A 196 13.98 21.60 -2.00
C ASN A 196 14.72 20.86 -3.12
N MET A 197 15.76 20.08 -2.81
CA MET A 197 16.48 19.27 -3.80
C MET A 197 15.64 18.12 -4.36
N VAL A 198 14.86 17.46 -3.51
CA VAL A 198 13.93 16.40 -3.94
C VAL A 198 12.79 17.03 -4.77
N GLY A 199 12.30 18.20 -4.38
CA GLY A 199 11.31 18.96 -5.17
C GLY A 199 10.04 18.15 -5.49
N SER A 200 9.64 18.15 -6.76
CA SER A 200 8.54 17.32 -7.30
C SER A 200 9.01 15.95 -7.80
N GLU A 201 10.32 15.72 -7.88
CA GLU A 201 10.87 14.42 -8.21
C GLU A 201 10.72 13.49 -7.00
N ALA A 202 10.16 12.31 -7.21
CA ALA A 202 9.87 11.43 -6.09
C ALA A 202 11.07 10.68 -5.52
N CYS A 203 12.21 10.78 -6.20
CA CYS A 203 13.41 10.02 -5.92
C CYS A 203 14.60 10.76 -6.56
N TYR A 204 15.29 11.58 -5.77
CA TYR A 204 16.50 12.28 -6.17
C TYR A 204 17.71 11.47 -5.68
N GLU A 205 18.74 11.29 -6.52
CA GLU A 205 19.99 10.70 -6.07
C GLU A 205 20.87 11.77 -5.41
N LEU A 206 21.21 11.55 -4.14
CA LEU A 206 22.00 12.47 -3.34
C LEU A 206 23.22 11.73 -2.78
N ASP A 207 24.41 12.29 -2.96
CA ASP A 207 25.54 11.92 -2.12
C ASP A 207 25.36 12.57 -0.74
N VAL A 208 24.98 11.76 0.26
CA VAL A 208 24.67 12.28 1.60
C VAL A 208 25.91 12.62 2.41
N TRP A 209 27.10 12.18 2.00
CA TRP A 209 28.33 12.38 2.76
C TRP A 209 28.70 13.87 2.93
N PRO A 210 28.81 14.68 1.85
CA PRO A 210 29.06 16.12 1.98
C PRO A 210 27.96 16.86 2.75
N GLU A 211 26.71 16.45 2.58
CA GLU A 211 25.56 17.06 3.26
C GLU A 211 25.61 16.86 4.78
N LEU A 212 25.98 15.65 5.23
CA LEU A 212 26.15 15.33 6.64
C LEU A 212 27.40 15.96 7.24
N GLN A 213 28.48 16.12 6.46
CA GLN A 213 29.64 16.93 6.85
C GLN A 213 29.26 18.41 7.03
N SER A 214 28.46 18.98 6.13
CA SER A 214 27.95 20.34 6.29
C SER A 214 27.08 20.44 7.54
N PHE A 215 26.10 19.54 7.71
CA PHE A 215 25.20 19.53 8.86
C PHE A 215 25.93 19.49 10.21
N THR A 216 26.85 18.56 10.39
CA THR A 216 27.62 18.46 11.66
C THR A 216 28.59 19.63 11.83
N GLY A 217 29.05 20.22 10.73
CA GLY A 217 29.84 21.45 10.71
C GLY A 217 29.02 22.67 11.14
N ASP A 218 27.76 22.77 10.71
CA ASP A 218 26.78 23.78 11.17
C ASP A 218 26.53 23.64 12.67
N VAL A 219 26.28 22.41 13.12
CA VAL A 219 26.00 22.11 14.52
C VAL A 219 27.17 22.57 15.39
N ILE A 220 28.40 22.10 15.12
CA ILE A 220 29.54 22.49 15.96
C ILE A 220 29.83 24.00 15.87
N SER A 221 29.68 24.63 14.71
CA SER A 221 29.85 26.09 14.57
C SER A 221 28.86 26.88 15.43
N ARG A 222 27.59 26.48 15.45
CA ARG A 222 26.54 27.17 16.24
C ARG A 222 26.67 26.88 17.73
N THR A 223 26.91 25.62 18.11
CA THR A 223 26.85 25.21 19.52
C THR A 223 28.16 25.36 20.26
N ALA A 224 29.30 25.35 19.56
CA ALA A 224 30.58 25.57 20.19
C ALA A 224 31.06 27.02 20.12
N PHE A 225 30.70 27.77 19.07
CA PHE A 225 31.32 29.08 18.81
C PHE A 225 30.32 30.24 18.67
N GLY A 226 29.01 29.97 18.71
CA GLY A 226 27.97 31.00 18.53
C GLY A 226 27.97 31.65 17.13
N SER A 227 28.69 31.06 16.18
CA SER A 227 28.90 31.55 14.82
C SER A 227 28.02 30.82 13.81
N SER A 228 27.75 31.44 12.66
CA SER A 228 27.11 30.74 11.53
C SER A 228 28.11 29.78 10.86
N TYR A 229 27.62 28.74 10.20
CA TYR A 229 28.47 27.80 9.45
C TYR A 229 29.35 28.48 8.40
N GLU A 230 28.88 29.59 7.82
CA GLU A 230 29.64 30.34 6.83
C GLU A 230 30.96 30.85 7.38
N GLU A 231 31.00 31.28 8.66
CA GLU A 231 32.23 31.71 9.33
C GLU A 231 33.20 30.51 9.57
N GLY A 232 32.67 29.31 9.85
CA GLY A 232 33.46 28.09 10.09
C GLY A 232 33.90 27.32 8.84
N ARG A 233 33.23 27.52 7.69
CA ARG A 233 33.44 26.76 6.44
C ARG A 233 34.90 26.72 5.98
N GLN A 234 35.59 27.86 6.06
CA GLN A 234 36.99 27.96 5.67
C GLN A 234 37.91 27.12 6.56
N ILE A 235 37.62 27.03 7.87
CA ILE A 235 38.39 26.21 8.82
C ILE A 235 38.26 24.73 8.45
N PHE A 236 37.03 24.26 8.18
CA PHE A 236 36.80 22.86 7.83
C PHE A 236 37.52 22.45 6.54
N GLN A 237 37.44 23.28 5.49
CA GLN A 237 38.13 23.03 4.23
C GLN A 237 39.65 22.96 4.41
N LEU A 238 40.21 23.92 5.15
CA LEU A 238 41.63 23.97 5.46
C LEU A 238 42.07 22.75 6.30
N GLN A 239 41.27 22.32 7.28
CA GLN A 239 41.56 21.13 8.08
C GLN A 239 41.45 19.83 7.28
N ALA A 240 40.49 19.71 6.37
CA ALA A 240 40.38 18.56 5.47
C ALA A 240 41.63 18.44 4.57
N GLU A 241 42.06 19.54 3.94
CA GLU A 241 43.31 19.58 3.17
C GLU A 241 44.53 19.22 4.05
N GLN A 242 44.58 19.76 5.26
CA GLN A 242 45.67 19.48 6.19
C GLN A 242 45.72 18.00 6.60
N ALA A 243 44.57 17.35 6.81
CA ALA A 243 44.48 15.93 7.15
C ALA A 243 45.04 15.05 6.02
N GLU A 244 44.72 15.36 4.75
CA GLU A 244 45.25 14.64 3.59
C GLU A 244 46.77 14.80 3.44
N LEU A 245 47.27 16.04 3.57
CA LEU A 245 48.71 16.33 3.53
C LEU A 245 49.46 15.59 4.63
N LEU A 246 48.89 15.54 5.84
CA LEU A 246 49.50 14.85 6.96
C LEU A 246 49.49 13.34 6.79
N LEU A 247 48.41 12.75 6.25
CA LEU A 247 48.38 11.32 5.95
C LEU A 247 49.58 10.90 5.08
N GLN A 248 49.92 11.70 4.06
CA GLN A 248 51.09 11.45 3.21
C GLN A 248 52.42 11.59 3.96
N VAL A 249 52.48 12.43 5.00
CA VAL A 249 53.66 12.60 5.85
C VAL A 249 53.82 11.44 6.82
N VAL A 250 52.72 10.92 7.41
CA VAL A 250 52.75 9.79 8.36
C VAL A 250 53.04 8.46 7.65
N GLN A 251 52.71 8.34 6.35
CA GLN A 251 53.03 7.17 5.54
C GLN A 251 54.51 7.07 5.13
N ASN A 252 55.36 8.03 5.52
CA ASN A 252 56.78 8.05 5.20
C ASN A 252 57.65 7.95 6.47
N LEU A 253 58.85 7.38 6.33
CA LEU A 253 59.82 7.35 7.42
C LEU A 253 60.20 8.79 7.82
N TYR A 254 59.99 9.15 9.09
CA TYR A 254 60.41 10.46 9.59
C TYR A 254 61.93 10.53 9.67
N VAL A 255 62.52 11.48 8.93
CA VAL A 255 63.95 11.81 9.03
C VAL A 255 64.10 13.05 9.92
N PRO A 256 64.84 12.98 11.04
CA PRO A 256 65.12 14.14 11.88
C PRO A 256 65.64 15.32 11.06
N GLY A 257 65.09 16.52 11.28
CA GLY A 257 65.43 17.73 10.52
C GLY A 257 64.58 18.00 9.28
N TYR A 258 63.90 17.00 8.71
CA TYR A 258 63.08 17.15 7.48
C TYR A 258 62.00 18.25 7.58
N ARG A 259 61.47 18.50 8.79
CA ARG A 259 60.47 19.55 9.07
C ARG A 259 60.94 21.00 8.77
N PHE A 260 62.26 21.20 8.72
CA PHE A 260 62.87 22.50 8.46
C PHE A 260 63.14 22.71 6.96
N LEU A 261 63.14 21.65 6.16
CA LEU A 261 63.30 21.76 4.72
C LEU A 261 62.07 22.46 4.10
N PRO A 262 62.29 23.44 3.20
CA PRO A 262 61.23 24.26 2.62
C PRO A 262 60.50 23.54 1.47
N THR A 263 60.08 22.29 1.68
CA THR A 263 59.32 21.52 0.68
C THR A 263 57.92 22.14 0.47
N PRO A 264 57.31 22.00 -0.72
CA PRO A 264 55.96 22.52 -0.98
C PRO A 264 54.92 22.09 0.06
N LYS A 265 54.95 20.81 0.46
CA LYS A 265 54.07 20.24 1.50
C LYS A 265 54.31 20.88 2.86
N ASN A 266 55.57 21.01 3.30
CA ASN A 266 55.90 21.63 4.59
C ASN A 266 55.49 23.10 4.63
N LYS A 267 55.67 23.84 3.52
CA LYS A 267 55.22 25.22 3.39
C LYS A 267 53.70 25.33 3.47
N ARG A 268 52.95 24.45 2.78
CA ARG A 268 51.48 24.47 2.79
C ARG A 268 50.91 24.12 4.17
N VAL A 269 51.42 23.09 4.84
CA VAL A 269 50.98 22.73 6.21
C VAL A 269 51.16 23.90 7.18
N LYS A 270 52.29 24.65 7.08
CA LYS A 270 52.55 25.84 7.91
C LYS A 270 51.72 27.06 7.48
N ALA A 271 51.35 27.17 6.20
CA ALA A 271 50.46 28.24 5.72
C ALA A 271 49.04 28.02 6.24
N ILE A 272 48.50 26.81 6.09
CA ILE A 272 47.19 26.41 6.59
C ILE A 272 47.07 26.69 8.11
N ASP A 273 48.07 26.28 8.91
CA ASP A 273 48.04 26.55 10.35
C ASP A 273 47.98 28.05 10.68
N ARG A 274 48.72 28.88 9.94
CA ARG A 274 48.67 30.35 10.13
C ARG A 274 47.32 30.93 9.75
N GLU A 275 46.73 30.47 8.65
CA GLU A 275 45.39 30.88 8.19
C GLU A 275 44.32 30.51 9.23
N ILE A 276 44.27 29.25 9.67
CA ILE A 276 43.32 28.78 10.69
C ILE A 276 43.49 29.57 12.00
N ARG A 277 44.72 29.78 12.47
CA ARG A 277 45.00 30.56 13.69
C ARG A 277 44.53 32.01 13.57
N SER A 278 44.63 32.61 12.39
CA SER A 278 44.14 33.97 12.14
C SER A 278 42.62 34.04 12.26
N ILE A 279 41.91 33.09 11.64
CA ILE A 279 40.44 33.03 11.67
C ILE A 279 39.95 32.79 13.10
N LEU A 280 40.50 31.78 13.78
CA LEU A 280 40.13 31.44 15.16
C LEU A 280 40.37 32.60 16.13
N ARG A 281 41.47 33.34 15.98
CA ARG A 281 41.73 34.53 16.79
C ARG A 281 40.64 35.59 16.59
N GLY A 282 40.17 35.77 15.36
CA GLY A 282 39.04 36.66 15.08
C GLY A 282 37.77 36.23 15.81
N ILE A 283 37.42 34.93 15.75
CA ILE A 283 36.25 34.36 16.42
C ILE A 283 36.34 34.51 17.95
N ILE A 284 37.48 34.14 18.54
CA ILE A 284 37.71 34.20 19.99
C ILE A 284 37.65 35.66 20.48
N ASN A 285 38.30 36.60 19.79
CA ASN A 285 38.31 38.01 20.18
C ASN A 285 36.91 38.63 20.11
N LYS A 286 36.15 38.34 19.03
CA LYS A 286 34.75 38.78 18.89
C LYS A 286 33.91 38.25 20.06
N ARG A 287 34.07 36.97 20.38
CA ARG A 287 33.35 36.32 21.49
C ARG A 287 33.70 36.91 22.86
N GLU A 288 34.99 37.15 23.11
CA GLU A 288 35.44 37.83 24.34
C GLU A 288 34.79 39.20 24.51
N GLN A 289 34.65 39.98 23.43
CA GLN A 289 33.99 41.28 23.46
C GLN A 289 32.49 41.17 23.70
N ASP A 290 31.81 40.21 23.06
CA ASP A 290 30.37 40.00 23.22
C ASP A 290 30.01 39.59 24.66
N ILE A 291 30.82 38.74 25.29
CA ILE A 291 30.67 38.36 26.70
C ILE A 291 30.88 39.57 27.61
N LYS A 292 31.95 40.36 27.37
CA LYS A 292 32.25 41.57 28.18
C LYS A 292 31.18 42.64 28.08
N THR A 293 30.52 42.75 26.94
CA THR A 293 29.46 43.76 26.68
C THR A 293 28.06 43.27 27.03
N GLY A 294 27.91 42.04 27.54
CA GLY A 294 26.62 41.45 27.90
C GLY A 294 25.72 41.13 26.70
N LYS A 295 26.27 41.15 25.47
CA LYS A 295 25.51 40.92 24.22
C LYS A 295 25.29 39.44 23.91
N ALA A 296 25.96 38.53 24.61
CA ALA A 296 25.87 37.10 24.38
C ALA A 296 25.63 36.31 25.68
N SER A 297 24.85 35.23 25.60
CA SER A 297 24.73 34.26 26.70
C SER A 297 25.91 33.27 26.70
N ASN A 298 26.33 32.81 27.88
CA ASN A 298 27.40 31.81 28.07
C ASN A 298 26.92 30.37 27.86
N ASP A 299 25.94 30.14 26.98
CA ASP A 299 25.32 28.81 26.83
C ASP A 299 25.99 27.93 25.76
N ASP A 300 26.96 28.45 24.99
CA ASP A 300 27.77 27.70 24.02
C ASP A 300 29.09 27.18 24.61
N LEU A 301 29.71 26.22 23.92
CA LEU A 301 30.89 25.51 24.43
C LEU A 301 32.08 26.45 24.72
N LEU A 302 32.34 27.43 23.85
CA LEU A 302 33.42 28.40 24.03
C LEU A 302 33.12 29.35 25.21
N GLY A 303 31.88 29.82 25.35
CA GLY A 303 31.46 30.62 26.51
C GLY A 303 31.62 29.85 27.82
N LEU A 304 31.17 28.59 27.86
CA LEU A 304 31.33 27.71 29.04
C LEU A 304 32.80 27.41 29.34
N LEU A 305 33.63 27.23 28.31
CA LEU A 305 35.07 27.02 28.45
C LEU A 305 35.74 28.26 29.04
N MET A 306 35.41 29.44 28.53
CA MET A 306 35.96 30.71 29.01
C MET A 306 35.51 31.01 30.44
N GLU A 307 34.23 30.77 30.76
CA GLU A 307 33.69 30.89 32.13
C GLU A 307 34.41 29.93 33.09
N SER A 308 34.55 28.65 32.69
CA SER A 308 35.24 27.65 33.51
C SER A 308 36.72 27.99 33.69
N ASN A 309 37.38 28.55 32.67
CA ASN A 309 38.76 29.00 32.75
C ASN A 309 38.92 30.20 33.69
N MET A 310 37.99 31.17 33.63
CA MET A 310 37.98 32.34 34.53
C MET A 310 37.75 31.94 35.99
N LYS A 311 36.80 31.03 36.26
CA LYS A 311 36.56 30.52 37.63
C LYS A 311 37.81 29.84 38.19
N HIS A 312 38.49 29.02 37.38
CA HIS A 312 39.74 28.38 37.80
C HIS A 312 40.86 29.38 38.10
N LEU A 313 41.00 30.43 37.28
CA LEU A 313 41.96 31.50 37.53
C LEU A 313 41.66 32.27 38.84
N GLN A 314 40.38 32.40 39.21
CA GLN A 314 39.94 33.05 40.45
C GLN A 314 40.10 32.17 41.70
N GLU A 315 39.84 30.86 41.58
CA GLU A 315 39.88 29.91 42.70
C GLU A 315 41.31 29.51 43.12
N ASP A 316 42.25 29.38 42.17
CA ASP A 316 43.60 28.87 42.44
C ASP A 316 44.65 29.99 42.73
N GLY A 317 44.29 31.28 42.58
CA GLY A 317 45.15 32.43 42.91
C GLY A 317 46.48 32.55 42.14
N ASN A 318 46.69 31.69 41.13
CA ASN A 318 47.91 31.57 40.34
C ASN A 318 47.59 31.77 38.85
N GLU A 319 48.26 32.74 38.21
CA GLU A 319 48.07 33.04 36.76
C GLU A 319 48.35 31.81 35.86
N ASN A 320 49.18 30.87 36.32
CA ASN A 320 49.48 29.62 35.59
C ASN A 320 48.44 28.50 35.80
N ALA A 321 47.33 28.72 36.52
CA ALA A 321 46.31 27.71 36.78
C ALA A 321 45.33 27.49 35.61
N GLY A 322 45.13 28.51 34.75
CA GLY A 322 44.23 28.45 33.59
C GLY A 322 44.87 27.98 32.27
N MET A 323 44.08 28.01 31.20
CA MET A 323 44.50 27.85 29.80
C MET A 323 44.92 29.19 29.20
N SER A 324 46.02 29.20 28.44
CA SER A 324 46.44 30.37 27.67
C SER A 324 45.58 30.56 26.40
N THR A 325 45.64 31.73 25.76
CA THR A 325 44.96 31.94 24.47
C THR A 325 45.44 30.97 23.38
N ASP A 326 46.72 30.58 23.38
CA ASP A 326 47.23 29.55 22.46
C ASP A 326 46.62 28.18 22.75
N ASP A 327 46.47 27.85 24.04
CA ASP A 327 45.80 26.62 24.45
C ASP A 327 44.34 26.59 23.99
N VAL A 328 43.61 27.69 24.18
CA VAL A 328 42.22 27.81 23.72
C VAL A 328 42.15 27.64 22.20
N MET A 329 43.02 28.30 21.42
CA MET A 329 43.06 28.12 19.96
C MET A 329 43.29 26.65 19.55
N GLU A 330 44.19 25.94 20.23
CA GLU A 330 44.46 24.52 19.94
C GLU A 330 43.28 23.60 20.32
N GLU A 331 42.53 23.92 21.38
CA GLU A 331 41.27 23.22 21.69
C GLU A 331 40.19 23.53 20.65
N CYS A 332 40.07 24.78 20.18
CA CYS A 332 39.11 25.14 19.13
C CYS A 332 39.38 24.38 17.83
N LYS A 333 40.65 24.28 17.39
CA LYS A 333 41.04 23.46 16.22
C LYS A 333 40.61 22.01 16.39
N LEU A 334 40.78 21.46 17.60
CA LEU A 334 40.35 20.10 17.90
C LEU A 334 38.82 19.96 17.83
N PHE A 335 38.06 20.89 18.40
CA PHE A 335 36.58 20.80 18.43
C PHE A 335 35.97 20.91 17.04
N TYR A 336 36.45 21.82 16.19
CA TYR A 336 36.00 21.92 14.80
C TYR A 336 36.15 20.59 14.05
N PHE A 337 37.35 19.99 14.11
CA PHE A 337 37.59 18.72 13.43
C PHE A 337 36.84 17.55 14.09
N ALA A 338 36.97 17.38 15.41
CA ALA A 338 36.43 16.22 16.11
C ALA A 338 34.90 16.20 16.13
N GLY A 339 34.24 17.36 16.29
CA GLY A 339 32.79 17.47 16.34
C GLY A 339 32.13 17.20 14.98
N GLN A 340 32.67 17.77 13.90
CA GLN A 340 32.14 17.57 12.56
C GLN A 340 32.45 16.18 12.00
N GLU A 341 33.73 15.84 11.93
CA GLU A 341 34.20 14.72 11.11
C GLU A 341 33.74 13.38 11.68
N THR A 342 33.72 13.23 13.01
CA THR A 342 33.36 11.94 13.61
C THR A 342 31.86 11.66 13.59
N THR A 343 31.01 12.66 13.85
CA THR A 343 29.55 12.48 13.82
C THR A 343 29.04 12.31 12.38
N SER A 344 29.61 13.02 11.41
CA SER A 344 29.22 12.85 9.99
C SER A 344 29.51 11.43 9.49
N VAL A 345 30.65 10.83 9.87
CA VAL A 345 30.97 9.41 9.63
C VAL A 345 29.90 8.50 10.21
N LEU A 346 29.54 8.70 11.48
CA LEU A 346 28.52 7.88 12.14
C LEU A 346 27.16 7.96 11.42
N LEU A 347 26.68 9.16 11.11
CA LEU A 347 25.40 9.36 10.42
C LEU A 347 25.41 8.74 9.01
N THR A 348 26.52 8.90 8.27
CA THR A 348 26.64 8.38 6.92
C THR A 348 26.62 6.86 6.88
N TRP A 349 27.43 6.21 7.72
CA TRP A 349 27.39 4.75 7.82
C TRP A 349 26.06 4.24 8.38
N SER A 350 25.39 5.03 9.23
CA SER A 350 24.03 4.71 9.69
C SER A 350 23.05 4.70 8.53
N MET A 351 23.05 5.72 7.67
CA MET A 351 22.18 5.75 6.50
C MET A 351 22.51 4.62 5.50
N ILE A 352 23.79 4.33 5.27
CA ILE A 352 24.20 3.19 4.42
C ILE A 352 23.70 1.87 5.01
N CYS A 353 23.93 1.61 6.31
CA CYS A 353 23.48 0.39 6.97
C CYS A 353 21.95 0.27 6.95
N LEU A 354 21.22 1.34 7.23
CA LEU A 354 19.75 1.34 7.17
C LEU A 354 19.20 1.17 5.74
N SER A 355 19.97 1.55 4.72
CA SER A 355 19.62 1.30 3.32
C SER A 355 19.89 -0.16 2.93
N MET A 356 20.96 -0.77 3.46
CA MET A 356 21.24 -2.21 3.32
C MET A 356 20.24 -3.08 4.09
N HIS A 357 19.70 -2.55 5.20
CA HIS A 357 18.82 -3.26 6.13
C HIS A 357 17.50 -2.51 6.36
N PRO A 358 16.59 -2.51 5.37
CA PRO A 358 15.38 -1.68 5.41
C PRO A 358 14.44 -2.04 6.57
N THR A 359 14.48 -3.27 7.08
CA THR A 359 13.73 -3.67 8.28
C THR A 359 14.10 -2.84 9.50
N TRP A 360 15.38 -2.51 9.67
CA TRP A 360 15.88 -1.66 10.75
C TRP A 360 15.55 -0.19 10.54
N GLN A 361 15.59 0.29 9.29
CA GLN A 361 15.21 1.67 8.96
C GLN A 361 13.79 1.96 9.41
N VAL A 362 12.87 1.03 9.15
CA VAL A 362 11.49 1.29 9.50
C VAL A 362 11.21 1.06 10.99
N ARG A 363 11.85 0.08 11.65
CA ARG A 363 11.78 -0.03 13.14
C ARG A 363 12.24 1.26 13.82
N ALA A 364 13.31 1.88 13.31
CA ALA A 364 13.79 3.16 13.81
C ALA A 364 12.78 4.28 13.53
N ARG A 365 12.23 4.35 12.31
CA ARG A 365 11.21 5.33 11.93
C ARG A 365 9.95 5.21 12.79
N GLU A 366 9.47 4.00 13.09
CA GLU A 366 8.35 3.79 14.01
C GLU A 366 8.62 4.30 15.41
N GLU A 367 9.79 3.98 15.96
CA GLU A 367 10.16 4.46 17.28
C GLU A 367 10.15 5.99 17.31
N VAL A 368 10.75 6.62 16.30
CA VAL A 368 10.82 8.07 16.16
C VAL A 368 9.42 8.68 16.03
N LEU A 369 8.56 8.16 15.14
CA LEU A 369 7.21 8.66 14.95
C LEU A 369 6.30 8.40 16.18
N ARG A 370 6.51 7.31 16.91
CA ARG A 370 5.79 7.03 18.16
C ARG A 370 6.17 8.01 19.26
N VAL A 371 7.45 8.36 19.37
CA VAL A 371 7.95 9.24 20.44
C VAL A 371 7.65 10.70 20.12
N PHE A 372 7.83 11.15 18.86
CA PHE A 372 7.74 12.57 18.50
C PHE A 372 6.56 12.92 17.59
N GLY A 373 5.99 11.96 16.86
CA GLY A 373 5.01 12.26 15.80
C GLY A 373 5.59 13.20 14.75
N ASP A 374 4.89 14.31 14.49
CA ASP A 374 5.36 15.41 13.64
C ASP A 374 6.09 16.52 14.43
N ASN A 375 6.20 16.41 15.75
CA ASN A 375 6.89 17.39 16.57
C ASN A 375 8.42 17.27 16.41
N LYS A 376 9.12 18.38 16.68
CA LYS A 376 10.59 18.41 16.70
C LYS A 376 11.11 17.57 17.87
N PRO A 377 12.19 16.78 17.69
CA PRO A 377 12.78 16.02 18.79
C PRO A 377 13.22 16.89 19.95
N ASP A 378 12.81 16.54 21.17
CA ASP A 378 13.21 17.17 22.43
C ASP A 378 14.15 16.27 23.25
N SER A 379 14.73 16.83 24.32
CA SER A 379 15.66 16.11 25.19
C SER A 379 15.07 14.81 25.74
N ASP A 380 13.83 14.89 26.24
CA ASP A 380 13.21 13.78 26.94
C ASP A 380 12.88 12.66 25.96
N GLY A 381 12.30 12.95 24.80
CA GLY A 381 12.04 11.94 23.77
C GLY A 381 13.33 11.31 23.22
N LEU A 382 14.42 12.07 23.03
CA LEU A 382 15.70 11.52 22.55
C LEU A 382 16.31 10.47 23.51
N SER A 383 16.03 10.60 24.81
CA SER A 383 16.43 9.61 25.82
C SER A 383 15.65 8.28 25.70
N HIS A 384 14.44 8.31 25.14
CA HIS A 384 13.56 7.15 24.98
C HIS A 384 13.79 6.35 23.68
N LEU A 385 14.64 6.84 22.77
CA LEU A 385 14.94 6.18 21.50
C LEU A 385 15.88 4.98 21.66
N LYS A 386 15.34 3.82 22.06
CA LYS A 386 16.09 2.58 22.28
C LYS A 386 16.61 1.98 20.97
N ILE A 387 15.76 1.87 19.95
CA ILE A 387 16.08 1.28 18.64
C ILE A 387 17.11 2.13 17.90
N VAL A 388 16.93 3.45 17.84
CA VAL A 388 17.93 4.35 17.23
C VAL A 388 19.27 4.22 17.95
N THR A 389 19.28 4.13 19.28
CA THR A 389 20.51 3.93 20.06
C THR A 389 21.20 2.60 19.70
N MET A 390 20.45 1.49 19.62
CA MET A 390 20.98 0.20 19.23
C MET A 390 21.61 0.23 17.83
N ILE A 391 20.96 0.90 16.88
CA ILE A 391 21.46 1.09 15.52
C ILE A 391 22.78 1.85 15.52
N LEU A 392 22.83 3.01 16.21
CA LEU A 392 24.05 3.82 16.28
C LEU A 392 25.21 3.03 16.91
N TYR A 393 24.96 2.21 17.94
CA TYR A 393 25.99 1.36 18.53
C TYR A 393 26.47 0.24 17.62
N GLU A 394 25.58 -0.41 16.88
CA GLU A 394 25.99 -1.43 15.91
C GLU A 394 26.74 -0.82 14.72
N VAL A 395 26.38 0.39 14.30
CA VAL A 395 27.14 1.14 13.31
C VAL A 395 28.51 1.52 13.86
N LEU A 396 28.61 2.00 15.11
CA LEU A 396 29.91 2.28 15.74
C LEU A 396 30.77 1.03 15.92
N ARG A 397 30.17 -0.15 16.06
CA ARG A 397 30.90 -1.43 16.09
C ARG A 397 31.48 -1.76 14.72
N LEU A 398 30.63 -1.71 13.69
CA LEU A 398 31.03 -2.13 12.35
C LEU A 398 31.89 -1.10 11.62
N TYR A 399 31.56 0.17 11.80
CA TYR A 399 32.16 1.33 11.13
C TYR A 399 32.53 2.45 12.12
N PRO A 400 33.42 2.18 13.11
CA PRO A 400 33.86 3.22 14.04
C PRO A 400 34.63 4.33 13.30
N PRO A 401 34.37 5.62 13.58
CA PRO A 401 35.16 6.70 13.01
C PRO A 401 36.66 6.57 13.31
N GLY A 402 37.02 6.23 14.55
CA GLY A 402 38.40 5.94 14.94
C GLY A 402 38.68 4.45 15.00
N ILE A 403 39.52 3.93 14.10
CA ILE A 403 39.78 2.47 13.98
C ILE A 403 40.96 1.97 14.84
N LEU A 404 41.80 2.88 15.37
CA LEU A 404 43.06 2.56 16.06
C LEU A 404 43.38 3.57 17.17
N LEU A 405 43.77 3.07 18.34
CA LEU A 405 44.38 3.85 19.42
C LEU A 405 45.83 3.39 19.63
N GLN A 406 46.78 4.32 19.72
CA GLN A 406 48.20 4.01 19.88
C GLN A 406 48.75 4.45 21.25
N ARG A 407 49.64 3.65 21.83
CA ARG A 407 50.44 3.95 23.02
C ARG A 407 51.90 3.56 22.81
N GLN A 408 52.80 4.15 23.57
CA GLN A 408 54.23 3.85 23.56
C GLN A 408 54.72 3.53 24.97
N THR A 409 55.61 2.54 25.09
CA THR A 409 56.31 2.23 26.34
C THR A 409 57.51 3.17 26.51
N TYR A 410 57.56 3.91 27.62
CA TYR A 410 58.66 4.83 27.93
C TYR A 410 59.69 4.25 28.89
N LYS A 411 59.26 3.24 29.65
CA LYS A 411 60.06 2.40 30.51
C LYS A 411 59.67 0.95 30.24
N THR A 412 60.37 0.01 30.87
CA THR A 412 59.94 -1.39 30.85
C THR A 412 58.56 -1.53 31.48
N MET A 413 57.61 -2.12 30.77
CA MET A 413 56.21 -2.24 31.19
C MET A 413 55.73 -3.68 31.04
N LYS A 414 55.11 -4.25 32.07
CA LYS A 414 54.38 -5.52 31.96
C LYS A 414 52.95 -5.23 31.49
N LEU A 415 52.47 -6.03 30.54
CA LEU A 415 51.08 -6.03 30.06
C LEU A 415 50.70 -7.48 29.74
N GLY A 416 49.72 -8.03 30.46
CA GLY A 416 49.51 -9.47 30.52
C GLY A 416 50.79 -10.20 30.97
N ASP A 417 51.15 -11.27 30.28
CA ASP A 417 52.35 -12.06 30.57
C ASP A 417 53.63 -11.56 29.89
N VAL A 418 53.55 -10.48 29.09
CA VAL A 418 54.67 -9.96 28.32
C VAL A 418 55.23 -8.68 28.94
N VAL A 419 56.56 -8.59 28.99
CA VAL A 419 57.33 -7.43 29.45
C VAL A 419 57.87 -6.65 28.25
N TYR A 420 57.25 -5.51 27.96
CA TYR A 420 57.61 -4.66 26.84
C TYR A 420 58.74 -3.70 27.21
N PRO A 421 59.88 -3.72 26.48
CA PRO A 421 60.96 -2.75 26.68
C PRO A 421 60.54 -1.33 26.25
N PRO A 422 61.30 -0.29 26.64
CA PRO A 422 61.07 1.08 26.16
C PRO A 422 61.15 1.18 24.63
N GLY A 423 60.27 1.99 24.04
CA GLY A 423 60.27 2.30 22.61
C GLY A 423 59.29 1.46 21.77
N VAL A 424 58.59 0.49 22.35
CA VAL A 424 57.59 -0.34 21.65
C VAL A 424 56.27 0.41 21.52
N LEU A 425 55.65 0.34 20.35
CA LEU A 425 54.32 0.88 20.10
C LEU A 425 53.26 -0.20 20.33
N LEU A 426 52.29 0.06 21.19
CA LEU A 426 51.12 -0.77 21.41
C LEU A 426 49.96 -0.22 20.58
N GLN A 427 49.41 -1.04 19.68
CA GLN A 427 48.31 -0.70 18.79
C GLN A 427 47.03 -1.41 19.23
N LEU A 428 46.10 -0.63 19.77
CA LEU A 428 44.78 -1.11 20.19
C LEU A 428 43.81 -0.90 19.02
N HIS A 429 43.61 -1.93 18.21
CA HIS A 429 42.76 -1.83 17.02
C HIS A 429 41.29 -2.04 17.37
N VAL A 430 40.52 -0.96 17.36
CA VAL A 430 39.07 -0.98 17.59
C VAL A 430 38.39 -1.93 16.60
N ILE A 431 38.77 -1.84 15.31
CA ILE A 431 38.10 -2.60 14.25
C ILE A 431 38.30 -4.12 14.37
N PHE A 432 39.51 -4.59 14.73
CA PHE A 432 39.75 -6.02 14.89
C PHE A 432 38.96 -6.60 16.07
N VAL A 433 38.92 -5.89 17.21
CA VAL A 433 38.15 -6.33 18.37
C VAL A 433 36.65 -6.30 18.10
N HIS A 434 36.15 -5.27 17.40
CA HIS A 434 34.73 -5.09 17.14
C HIS A 434 34.17 -6.07 16.11
N HIS A 435 35.01 -6.68 15.28
CA HIS A 435 34.63 -7.69 14.30
C HIS A 435 35.02 -9.11 14.71
N ASP A 436 35.66 -9.31 15.88
CA ASP A 436 36.15 -10.63 16.30
C ASP A 436 34.99 -11.59 16.63
N PRO A 437 34.83 -12.70 15.87
CA PRO A 437 33.77 -13.66 16.14
C PRO A 437 33.89 -14.37 17.50
N SER A 438 35.09 -14.44 18.09
CA SER A 438 35.24 -15.03 19.43
C SER A 438 34.55 -14.16 20.50
N VAL A 439 34.56 -12.85 20.29
CA VAL A 439 34.01 -11.83 21.20
C VAL A 439 32.53 -11.55 20.92
N TRP A 440 32.17 -11.38 19.64
CA TRP A 440 30.85 -10.92 19.20
C TRP A 440 29.91 -12.03 18.69
N GLY A 441 30.40 -13.26 18.56
CA GLY A 441 29.62 -14.40 18.06
C GLY A 441 29.84 -14.67 16.58
N LYS A 442 29.21 -15.75 16.06
CA LYS A 442 29.35 -16.16 14.66
C LYS A 442 28.79 -15.14 13.67
N ASP A 443 27.86 -14.31 14.13
CA ASP A 443 27.22 -13.21 13.39
C ASP A 443 27.99 -11.88 13.51
N ALA A 444 29.26 -11.88 13.94
CA ALA A 444 30.04 -10.64 14.11
C ALA A 444 30.15 -9.79 12.83
N SER A 445 30.08 -10.41 11.66
CA SER A 445 30.07 -9.72 10.35
C SER A 445 28.67 -9.36 9.85
N GLU A 446 27.61 -9.58 10.64
CA GLU A 446 26.24 -9.18 10.33
C GLU A 446 25.88 -7.86 11.03
N PHE A 447 24.95 -7.11 10.45
CA PHE A 447 24.37 -5.93 11.09
C PHE A 447 23.21 -6.36 11.98
N ASN A 448 23.48 -6.49 13.27
CA ASN A 448 22.50 -6.94 14.26
C ASN A 448 22.44 -5.99 15.47
N PRO A 449 21.67 -4.88 15.36
CA PRO A 449 21.43 -3.97 16.48
C PRO A 449 20.82 -4.61 17.74
N GLU A 450 20.11 -5.75 17.66
CA GLU A 450 19.48 -6.37 18.85
C GLU A 450 20.51 -6.80 19.90
N ARG A 451 21.78 -6.97 19.53
CA ARG A 451 22.84 -7.27 20.51
C ARG A 451 22.94 -6.21 21.61
N PHE A 452 22.54 -4.97 21.32
CA PHE A 452 22.57 -3.87 22.29
C PHE A 452 21.26 -3.70 23.08
N ALA A 453 20.29 -4.62 22.95
CA ALA A 453 18.97 -4.49 23.59
C ALA A 453 19.03 -4.41 25.12
N GLU A 454 19.97 -5.11 25.74
CA GLU A 454 20.21 -5.05 27.19
C GLU A 454 21.37 -4.10 27.58
N GLY A 455 21.76 -3.22 26.66
CA GLY A 455 22.85 -2.28 26.84
C GLY A 455 24.23 -2.82 26.45
N VAL A 456 25.23 -1.94 26.47
CA VAL A 456 26.60 -2.22 25.99
C VAL A 456 27.28 -3.35 26.77
N SER A 457 27.08 -3.43 28.08
CA SER A 457 27.76 -4.40 28.95
C SER A 457 27.39 -5.86 28.66
N LYS A 458 26.21 -6.10 28.07
CA LYS A 458 25.73 -7.44 27.69
C LYS A 458 25.80 -7.71 26.18
N ALA A 459 26.30 -6.76 25.38
CA ALA A 459 26.27 -6.87 23.92
C ALA A 459 27.31 -7.83 23.32
N SER A 460 28.30 -8.25 24.11
CA SER A 460 29.34 -9.20 23.71
C SER A 460 29.70 -10.10 24.89
N LYS A 461 30.47 -11.17 24.65
CA LYS A 461 30.90 -12.08 25.72
C LYS A 461 31.80 -11.42 26.76
N GLU A 462 32.55 -10.39 26.34
CA GLU A 462 33.49 -9.67 27.19
C GLU A 462 33.02 -8.24 27.39
N GLN A 463 32.78 -7.85 28.64
CA GLN A 463 32.12 -6.56 28.96
C GLN A 463 32.87 -5.31 28.47
N VAL A 464 34.14 -5.43 28.10
CA VAL A 464 35.02 -4.31 27.69
C VAL A 464 35.40 -4.31 26.22
N ALA A 465 34.76 -5.13 25.39
CA ALA A 465 35.05 -5.22 23.96
C ALA A 465 34.52 -4.04 23.11
N PHE A 466 33.55 -3.27 23.61
CA PHE A 466 32.97 -2.14 22.89
C PHE A 466 33.52 -0.80 23.39
N PHE A 467 34.42 -0.19 22.61
CA PHE A 467 35.14 1.05 22.97
C PHE A 467 35.34 2.01 21.77
N PRO A 468 34.30 2.32 20.97
CA PRO A 468 34.45 3.22 19.81
C PRO A 468 34.84 4.66 20.21
N PHE A 469 34.58 5.05 21.46
CA PHE A 469 34.98 6.33 22.06
C PHE A 469 36.26 6.25 22.91
N GLY A 470 36.99 5.13 22.82
CA GLY A 470 38.05 4.78 23.74
C GLY A 470 37.53 4.32 25.10
N GLY A 471 38.37 4.41 26.13
CA GLY A 471 38.03 3.96 27.48
C GLY A 471 38.96 4.53 28.55
N GLY A 472 38.62 4.29 29.81
CA GLY A 472 39.37 4.77 30.98
C GLY A 472 39.36 6.30 31.14
N PRO A 473 40.34 6.89 31.84
CA PRO A 473 40.40 8.34 32.10
C PRO A 473 40.43 9.21 30.84
N ARG A 474 40.80 8.62 29.70
CA ARG A 474 40.99 9.28 28.40
C ARG A 474 39.81 9.07 27.44
N ILE A 475 38.68 8.55 27.91
CA ILE A 475 37.45 8.39 27.11
C ILE A 475 37.05 9.71 26.44
N CYS A 476 36.46 9.67 25.25
CA CYS A 476 36.03 10.88 24.53
C CYS A 476 35.12 11.77 25.40
N ILE A 477 35.44 13.06 25.54
CA ILE A 477 34.55 14.03 26.23
C ILE A 477 33.27 14.30 25.44
N GLY A 478 33.35 14.24 24.11
CA GLY A 478 32.25 14.56 23.20
C GLY A 478 31.27 13.41 22.97
N GLN A 479 31.39 12.28 23.67
CA GLN A 479 30.55 11.10 23.43
C GLN A 479 29.06 11.43 23.51
N ASN A 480 28.63 12.15 24.56
CA ASN A 480 27.22 12.50 24.73
C ASN A 480 26.76 13.52 23.69
N PHE A 481 27.63 14.47 23.31
CA PHE A 481 27.35 15.44 22.25
C PHE A 481 27.08 14.72 20.92
N ALA A 482 28.01 13.84 20.50
CA ALA A 482 27.91 13.12 19.24
C ALA A 482 26.68 12.20 19.18
N LEU A 483 26.34 11.51 20.27
CA LEU A 483 25.16 10.65 20.30
C LEU A 483 23.85 11.46 20.30
N LEU A 484 23.78 12.61 20.97
CA LEU A 484 22.60 13.48 20.91
C LEU A 484 22.41 14.09 19.52
N GLU A 485 23.50 14.59 18.93
CA GLU A 485 23.53 15.13 17.56
C GLU A 485 23.10 14.06 16.54
N ALA A 486 23.70 12.87 16.60
CA ALA A 486 23.37 11.76 15.70
C ALA A 486 21.93 11.27 15.87
N LYS A 487 21.43 11.17 17.11
CA LYS A 487 20.03 10.80 17.36
C LYS A 487 19.08 11.84 16.77
N MET A 488 19.30 13.12 17.03
CA MET A 488 18.42 14.18 16.51
C MET A 488 18.43 14.23 14.99
N GLY A 489 19.62 14.21 14.37
CA GLY A 489 19.76 14.22 12.91
C GLY A 489 19.07 13.00 12.28
N LEU A 490 19.34 11.80 12.79
CA LEU A 490 18.74 10.58 12.26
C LEU A 490 17.22 10.53 12.51
N SER A 491 16.73 11.01 13.65
CA SER A 491 15.30 11.12 13.92
C SER A 491 14.61 12.06 12.93
N MET A 492 15.13 13.26 12.69
CA MET A 492 14.50 14.19 11.76
C MET A 492 14.55 13.69 10.31
N ILE A 493 15.67 13.08 9.89
CA ILE A 493 15.75 12.40 8.58
C ILE A 493 14.67 11.32 8.48
N LEU A 494 14.52 10.47 9.51
CA LEU A 494 13.52 9.39 9.52
C LEU A 494 12.08 9.87 9.72
N GLN A 495 11.83 11.09 10.19
CA GLN A 495 10.49 11.70 10.17
C GLN A 495 10.11 12.12 8.74
N HIS A 496 11.04 12.75 8.02
CA HIS A 496 10.75 13.35 6.71
C HIS A 496 10.92 12.39 5.53
N PHE A 497 11.86 11.45 5.62
CA PHE A 497 12.30 10.64 4.48
C PHE A 497 12.37 9.14 4.79
N SER A 498 12.05 8.34 3.78
CA SER A 498 12.54 6.96 3.66
C SER A 498 13.60 6.93 2.57
N PHE A 499 14.56 6.02 2.62
CA PHE A 499 15.68 6.06 1.67
C PHE A 499 16.27 4.69 1.36
N ASP A 500 16.88 4.56 0.17
CA ASP A 500 17.56 3.36 -0.29
C ASP A 500 18.89 3.69 -1.02
N LEU A 501 19.79 2.71 -1.14
CA LEU A 501 21.05 2.89 -1.87
C LEU A 501 20.77 3.16 -3.35
N SER A 502 21.48 4.13 -3.92
CA SER A 502 21.45 4.30 -5.38
C SER A 502 22.12 3.11 -6.09
N PRO A 503 21.66 2.73 -7.30
CA PRO A 503 22.42 1.85 -8.19
C PRO A 503 23.86 2.32 -8.47
N SER A 504 24.16 3.62 -8.34
CA SER A 504 25.51 4.18 -8.52
C SER A 504 26.43 3.97 -7.31
N TYR A 505 25.89 3.57 -6.15
CA TYR A 505 26.65 3.42 -4.91
C TYR A 505 27.71 2.31 -5.02
N ALA A 506 28.98 2.68 -4.81
CA ALA A 506 30.10 1.75 -4.78
C ALA A 506 30.60 1.56 -3.33
N HIS A 507 30.32 0.40 -2.74
CA HIS A 507 30.73 0.10 -1.37
C HIS A 507 32.25 -0.06 -1.26
N ALA A 508 32.91 0.98 -0.74
CA ALA A 508 34.37 1.04 -0.66
C ALA A 508 34.84 1.78 0.61
N PRO A 509 34.79 1.15 1.80
CA PRO A 509 35.35 1.73 3.01
C PRO A 509 36.85 2.03 2.86
N HIS A 510 37.30 3.19 3.35
CA HIS A 510 38.70 3.62 3.30
C HIS A 510 39.03 4.49 4.53
N THR A 511 40.30 4.50 4.97
CA THR A 511 40.72 5.28 6.14
C THR A 511 41.70 6.39 5.76
N VAL A 512 41.36 7.62 6.10
CA VAL A 512 42.30 8.75 6.12
C VAL A 512 42.70 8.99 7.57
N PHE A 513 41.99 9.89 8.25
CA PHE A 513 42.05 10.08 9.70
C PHE A 513 40.89 9.33 10.38
N THR A 514 39.73 9.31 9.73
CA THR A 514 38.54 8.54 10.09
C THR A 514 38.12 7.59 8.96
N LEU A 515 37.11 6.75 9.20
CA LEU A 515 36.62 5.73 8.26
C LEU A 515 35.54 6.28 7.31
N HIS A 516 35.88 6.44 6.03
CA HIS A 516 35.04 7.06 5.00
C HIS A 516 34.55 6.08 3.93
N PRO A 517 33.45 6.39 3.23
CA PRO A 517 33.15 5.78 1.95
C PRO A 517 33.98 6.44 0.83
N GLN A 518 34.90 5.71 0.21
CA GLN A 518 35.87 6.22 -0.78
C GLN A 518 35.24 6.92 -2.00
N HIS A 519 34.04 6.51 -2.39
CA HIS A 519 33.32 7.02 -3.56
C HIS A 519 32.05 7.82 -3.19
N GLY A 520 31.94 8.27 -1.94
CA GLY A 520 30.73 8.93 -1.43
C GLY A 520 29.63 7.96 -1.02
N ALA A 521 28.47 8.50 -0.65
CA ALA A 521 27.32 7.77 -0.14
C ALA A 521 26.06 8.13 -0.93
N GLN A 522 25.96 7.61 -2.16
CA GLN A 522 24.79 7.87 -3.02
C GLN A 522 23.54 7.12 -2.52
N ILE A 523 22.57 7.90 -2.04
CA ILE A 523 21.31 7.44 -1.45
C ILE A 523 20.15 8.17 -2.12
N ARG A 524 18.98 7.52 -2.16
CA ARG A 524 17.76 8.05 -2.76
C ARG A 524 16.67 8.31 -1.70
N PRO A 525 16.53 9.52 -1.15
CA PRO A 525 15.42 9.88 -0.27
C PRO A 525 14.06 9.92 -1.00
N ARG A 526 12.99 9.56 -0.28
CA ARG A 526 11.59 9.51 -0.74
C ARG A 526 10.64 10.09 0.31
N ARG A 527 9.67 10.91 -0.14
CA ARG A 527 8.76 11.74 0.70
C ARG A 527 7.28 11.31 0.63
N LEU A 528 7.00 10.00 0.56
CA LEU A 528 5.70 9.48 0.10
C LEU A 528 4.47 9.94 0.91
N GLU A 529 4.54 10.16 2.22
CA GLU A 529 3.38 10.55 3.03
C GLU A 529 3.10 12.06 3.04
N ARG A 530 4.13 12.89 3.33
CA ARG A 530 3.97 14.35 3.38
C ARG A 530 3.68 14.96 2.02
N ALA A 531 4.21 14.39 0.94
CA ALA A 531 3.90 14.85 -0.41
C ALA A 531 2.40 14.72 -0.75
N LEU A 532 1.74 13.65 -0.31
CA LEU A 532 0.30 13.47 -0.52
C LEU A 532 -0.51 14.39 0.40
N ARG A 533 -0.16 14.48 1.69
CA ARG A 533 -0.86 15.36 2.66
C ARG A 533 -0.73 16.86 2.33
N ALA A 534 0.43 17.32 1.87
CA ALA A 534 0.65 18.71 1.50
C ALA A 534 -0.24 19.19 0.34
N GLN A 535 -0.75 18.25 -0.46
CA GLN A 535 -1.67 18.51 -1.57
C GLN A 535 -3.15 18.38 -1.16
N GLY A 536 -3.45 18.33 0.15
CA GLY A 536 -4.81 18.24 0.68
C GLY A 536 -5.37 16.81 0.77
N LEU A 537 -4.56 15.79 0.48
CA LEU A 537 -4.99 14.39 0.49
C LEU A 537 -4.85 13.79 1.90
N ASN A 538 -5.97 13.59 2.57
CA ASN A 538 -6.02 13.05 3.92
C ASN A 538 -6.05 11.51 3.93
N GLY A 539 -5.59 10.92 5.02
CA GLY A 539 -5.49 9.47 5.14
C GLY A 539 -4.95 9.00 6.48
N THR A 540 -4.87 7.68 6.65
CA THR A 540 -4.40 7.05 7.89
C THR A 540 -2.90 7.29 8.11
N ALA A 541 -2.51 7.42 9.36
CA ALA A 541 -1.08 7.41 9.73
C ALA A 541 -0.48 6.01 9.48
N TYR A 542 0.78 5.97 9.06
CA TYR A 542 1.45 4.70 8.78
C TYR A 542 1.68 3.85 10.05
N ARG A 543 1.38 2.55 9.98
CA ARG A 543 1.53 1.57 11.07
C ARG A 543 2.44 0.40 10.65
N PHE A 544 3.76 0.45 10.88
CA PHE A 544 4.64 -0.62 10.40
C PHE A 544 4.50 -1.95 11.19
N PRO A 545 4.98 -3.07 10.62
CA PRO A 545 5.34 -3.28 9.21
C PRO A 545 4.18 -3.51 8.28
N TYR A 546 2.97 -3.51 8.81
CA TYR A 546 1.81 -4.02 8.11
C TYR A 546 0.99 -2.91 7.43
N GLY A 547 1.30 -1.64 7.67
CA GLY A 547 0.39 -0.55 7.37
C GLY A 547 -0.97 -0.82 8.03
N ASP A 548 -2.04 -0.64 7.26
CA ASP A 548 -3.40 -0.91 7.71
C ASP A 548 -3.84 -2.37 7.53
N LEU A 549 -2.96 -3.29 7.14
CA LEU A 549 -3.31 -4.69 6.87
C LEU A 549 -3.91 -5.41 8.09
N LYS A 550 -3.35 -5.19 9.29
CA LYS A 550 -3.84 -5.81 10.53
C LYS A 550 -5.21 -5.27 10.93
N GLU A 551 -5.41 -3.97 10.79
CA GLU A 551 -6.68 -3.32 11.05
C GLU A 551 -7.73 -3.78 10.03
N THR A 552 -7.40 -3.77 8.75
CA THR A 552 -8.25 -4.30 7.67
C THR A 552 -8.68 -5.74 7.98
N ALA A 553 -7.76 -6.59 8.44
CA ALA A 553 -8.05 -7.97 8.83
C ALA A 553 -8.97 -8.06 10.05
N ARG A 554 -8.72 -7.25 11.09
CA ARG A 554 -9.55 -7.18 12.29
C ARG A 554 -10.98 -6.79 11.94
N PHE A 555 -11.16 -5.66 11.24
CA PHE A 555 -12.46 -5.19 10.79
C PHE A 555 -13.19 -6.21 9.91
N SER A 556 -12.46 -6.86 8.99
CA SER A 556 -13.04 -7.90 8.14
C SER A 556 -13.52 -9.11 8.95
N LYS A 557 -12.77 -9.52 9.99
CA LYS A 557 -13.16 -10.63 10.88
C LYS A 557 -14.39 -10.28 11.69
N GLU A 558 -14.45 -9.07 12.25
CA GLU A 558 -15.61 -8.57 13.01
C GLU A 558 -16.86 -8.45 12.14
N ALA A 559 -16.73 -7.88 10.93
CA ALA A 559 -17.85 -7.77 10.00
C ALA A 559 -18.40 -9.14 9.58
N ARG A 560 -17.52 -10.13 9.34
CA ARG A 560 -17.92 -11.50 8.98
C ARG A 560 -18.67 -12.24 10.09
N ALA A 561 -18.44 -11.89 11.35
CA ALA A 561 -19.08 -12.52 12.50
C ALA A 561 -20.51 -12.03 12.76
N LYS A 562 -20.90 -10.87 12.21
CA LYS A 562 -22.24 -10.30 12.37
C LYS A 562 -23.18 -10.83 11.29
N SER A 563 -24.46 -11.01 11.62
CA SER A 563 -25.52 -11.21 10.62
C SER A 563 -25.77 -9.91 9.85
N MET A 564 -26.25 -10.03 8.62
CA MET A 564 -26.61 -8.88 7.78
C MET A 564 -28.10 -9.00 7.43
N PRO A 565 -28.88 -7.89 7.45
CA PRO A 565 -30.23 -7.89 6.89
C PRO A 565 -30.24 -8.28 5.41
N LEU A 566 -31.40 -8.72 4.92
CA LEU A 566 -31.61 -9.04 3.51
C LEU A 566 -31.79 -7.73 2.70
N ASP A 567 -30.70 -7.01 2.48
CA ASP A 567 -30.65 -5.78 1.67
C ASP A 567 -29.41 -5.74 0.76
N HIS A 568 -29.34 -4.74 -0.11
CA HIS A 568 -28.24 -4.59 -1.07
C HIS A 568 -27.10 -3.68 -0.56
N ASN A 569 -27.14 -3.21 0.71
CA ASN A 569 -26.09 -2.36 1.28
C ASN A 569 -24.93 -3.18 1.85
N ILE A 570 -24.15 -3.79 0.95
CA ILE A 570 -23.14 -4.80 1.31
C ILE A 570 -21.76 -4.21 1.66
N ILE A 571 -21.52 -2.93 1.36
CA ILE A 571 -20.21 -2.27 1.51
C ILE A 571 -19.67 -2.29 2.94
N PRO A 572 -20.46 -1.96 3.99
CA PRO A 572 -19.97 -1.98 5.37
C PRO A 572 -19.51 -3.36 5.82
N ARG A 573 -20.03 -4.43 5.21
CA ARG A 573 -19.60 -5.81 5.46
C ARG A 573 -18.35 -6.18 4.67
N LEU A 574 -18.29 -5.81 3.40
CA LEU A 574 -17.20 -6.20 2.48
C LEU A 574 -15.90 -5.47 2.74
N LEU A 575 -15.96 -4.16 2.93
CA LEU A 575 -14.81 -3.27 3.07
C LEU A 575 -14.94 -2.36 4.30
N PRO A 576 -15.17 -2.92 5.51
CA PRO A 576 -15.50 -2.15 6.72
C PRO A 576 -14.46 -1.08 7.06
N PHE A 577 -13.17 -1.42 6.93
CA PHE A 577 -12.07 -0.50 7.22
C PHE A 577 -12.02 0.67 6.23
N LEU A 578 -12.08 0.38 4.93
CA LEU A 578 -12.05 1.42 3.90
C LEU A 578 -13.31 2.28 3.91
N HIS A 579 -14.48 1.68 4.16
CA HIS A 579 -15.73 2.42 4.31
C HIS A 579 -15.65 3.42 5.47
N ARG A 580 -15.08 3.03 6.61
CA ARG A 580 -14.82 3.94 7.73
C ARG A 580 -13.81 5.03 7.37
N ALA A 581 -12.68 4.66 6.78
CA ALA A 581 -11.63 5.61 6.40
C ALA A 581 -12.14 6.66 5.39
N MET A 582 -12.97 6.26 4.43
CA MET A 582 -13.62 7.19 3.50
C MET A 582 -14.64 8.11 4.19
N GLY A 583 -15.34 7.61 5.21
CA GLY A 583 -16.25 8.44 6.01
C GLY A 583 -15.52 9.50 6.84
N GLU A 584 -14.29 9.19 7.29
CA GLU A 584 -13.47 10.08 8.11
C GLU A 584 -12.65 11.08 7.29
N TYR A 585 -12.02 10.63 6.20
CA TYR A 585 -11.04 11.42 5.42
C TYR A 585 -11.55 11.87 4.04
N GLY A 586 -12.75 11.44 3.64
CA GLY A 586 -13.36 11.77 2.35
C GLY A 586 -13.19 10.70 1.26
N LYS A 587 -13.84 10.94 0.11
CA LYS A 587 -13.94 10.01 -1.02
C LYS A 587 -12.59 9.72 -1.71
N ILE A 588 -11.68 10.70 -1.69
CA ILE A 588 -10.30 10.55 -2.16
C ILE A 588 -9.40 10.61 -0.93
N SER A 589 -9.02 9.45 -0.42
CA SER A 589 -8.20 9.29 0.78
C SER A 589 -7.17 8.18 0.61
N PHE A 590 -6.11 8.24 1.40
CA PHE A 590 -5.04 7.23 1.36
C PHE A 590 -4.99 6.34 2.61
N THR A 591 -4.57 5.10 2.41
CA THR A 591 -4.33 4.07 3.42
C THR A 591 -3.03 3.33 3.12
N TRP A 592 -2.60 2.42 3.99
CA TRP A 592 -1.30 1.75 3.85
C TRP A 592 -1.42 0.24 3.63
N PHE A 593 -0.73 -0.28 2.61
CA PHE A 593 -0.63 -1.70 2.32
C PHE A 593 0.81 -2.17 2.44
N GLY A 594 1.14 -2.69 3.63
CA GLY A 594 2.54 -2.75 4.05
C GLY A 594 3.15 -1.35 3.99
N PRO A 595 4.39 -1.18 3.49
CA PRO A 595 5.04 0.14 3.39
C PRO A 595 4.56 0.99 2.20
N VAL A 596 3.59 0.52 1.42
CA VAL A 596 3.17 1.18 0.18
C VAL A 596 1.87 1.95 0.40
N PRO A 597 1.81 3.27 0.13
CA PRO A 597 0.58 4.02 0.22
C PRO A 597 -0.40 3.60 -0.90
N GLN A 598 -1.68 3.48 -0.55
CA GLN A 598 -2.78 3.18 -1.44
C GLN A 598 -3.81 4.31 -1.40
N VAL A 599 -4.19 4.83 -2.56
CA VAL A 599 -5.16 5.91 -2.70
C VAL A 599 -6.44 5.34 -3.28
N THR A 600 -7.55 5.56 -2.58
CA THR A 600 -8.89 5.17 -3.04
C THR A 600 -9.40 6.20 -4.03
N ILE A 601 -9.76 5.75 -5.23
CA ILE A 601 -10.33 6.58 -6.30
C ILE A 601 -11.76 6.10 -6.57
N THR A 602 -12.72 6.97 -6.26
CA THR A 602 -14.15 6.76 -6.56
C THR A 602 -14.75 7.85 -7.45
N ASP A 603 -13.96 8.86 -7.81
CA ASP A 603 -14.38 9.90 -8.74
C ASP A 603 -14.43 9.33 -10.18
N PRO A 604 -15.55 9.42 -10.91
CA PRO A 604 -15.69 8.84 -12.25
C PRO A 604 -14.71 9.39 -13.30
N GLU A 605 -14.34 10.67 -13.22
CA GLU A 605 -13.40 11.28 -14.16
C GLU A 605 -12.00 10.75 -13.93
N LEU A 606 -11.57 10.67 -12.67
CA LEU A 606 -10.28 10.08 -12.31
C LEU A 606 -10.24 8.58 -12.65
N VAL A 607 -11.34 7.86 -12.44
CA VAL A 607 -11.49 6.45 -12.86
C VAL A 607 -11.28 6.34 -14.38
N ARG A 608 -11.92 7.19 -15.18
CA ARG A 608 -11.77 7.23 -16.64
C ARG A 608 -10.32 7.51 -17.04
N GLU A 609 -9.68 8.49 -16.42
CA GLU A 609 -8.29 8.85 -16.70
C GLU A 609 -7.34 7.66 -16.45
N VAL A 610 -7.43 7.04 -15.28
CA VAL A 610 -6.60 5.87 -14.92
C VAL A 610 -6.86 4.67 -15.83
N LEU A 611 -8.13 4.38 -16.16
CA LEU A 611 -8.50 3.25 -17.02
C LEU A 611 -8.10 3.46 -18.48
N SER A 612 -8.21 4.70 -18.98
CA SER A 612 -7.81 5.03 -20.36
C SER A 612 -6.31 4.86 -20.58
N ASN A 613 -5.49 5.12 -19.55
CA ASN A 613 -4.03 5.01 -19.57
C ASN A 613 -3.39 5.66 -20.81
N LYS A 614 -3.93 6.80 -21.26
CA LYS A 614 -3.55 7.47 -22.52
C LYS A 614 -2.05 7.69 -22.70
N PHE A 615 -1.31 7.81 -21.60
CA PHE A 615 0.13 8.08 -21.60
C PHE A 615 1.01 6.90 -21.13
N GLY A 616 0.43 5.74 -20.83
CA GLY A 616 1.19 4.57 -20.35
C GLY A 616 1.82 4.74 -18.96
N HIS A 617 1.31 5.67 -18.15
CA HIS A 617 1.88 6.02 -16.85
C HIS A 617 1.47 5.08 -15.72
N PHE A 618 0.39 4.32 -15.93
CA PHE A 618 -0.16 3.36 -14.98
C PHE A 618 0.11 1.93 -15.45
N GLY A 619 0.52 1.05 -14.54
CA GLY A 619 0.43 -0.40 -14.77
C GLY A 619 0.09 -1.16 -13.50
N LYS A 620 0.08 -2.49 -13.56
CA LYS A 620 -0.28 -3.31 -12.40
C LYS A 620 0.86 -3.37 -11.39
N PRO A 621 0.58 -3.32 -10.08
CA PRO A 621 1.62 -3.50 -9.08
C PRO A 621 2.37 -4.80 -9.32
N THR A 622 3.69 -4.78 -9.09
CA THR A 622 4.51 -5.99 -9.27
C THR A 622 3.89 -7.13 -8.46
N PRO A 623 3.40 -8.21 -9.11
CA PRO A 623 2.66 -9.23 -8.42
C PRO A 623 3.57 -9.88 -7.39
N ASN A 624 3.03 -10.07 -6.19
CA ASN A 624 3.73 -10.79 -5.13
C ASN A 624 4.28 -12.11 -5.69
N PRO A 625 5.53 -12.49 -5.37
CA PRO A 625 6.12 -13.73 -5.84
C PRO A 625 5.30 -15.00 -5.59
N LEU A 626 4.49 -15.08 -4.52
CA LEU A 626 3.56 -16.19 -4.28
C LEU A 626 2.26 -16.05 -5.09
N GLY A 627 1.80 -14.82 -5.32
CA GLY A 627 0.64 -14.55 -6.18
C GLY A 627 0.86 -14.93 -7.65
N ARG A 628 2.12 -14.92 -8.12
CA ARG A 628 2.50 -15.40 -9.46
C ARG A 628 2.17 -16.88 -9.72
N PHE A 629 2.00 -17.68 -8.66
CA PHE A 629 1.65 -19.10 -8.76
C PHE A 629 0.16 -19.35 -8.90
N PHE A 630 -0.71 -18.35 -8.71
CA PHE A 630 -2.16 -18.57 -8.81
C PHE A 630 -2.64 -18.44 -10.25
N VAL A 631 -2.65 -17.23 -10.79
CA VAL A 631 -2.92 -16.96 -12.19
C VAL A 631 -1.79 -16.13 -12.79
N ARG A 632 -1.35 -16.54 -13.98
CA ARG A 632 -0.48 -15.76 -14.88
C ARG A 632 -1.33 -15.38 -16.10
N GLY A 633 -0.72 -14.93 -17.19
CA GLY A 633 -1.46 -14.61 -18.42
C GLY A 633 -1.79 -13.13 -18.60
N ILE A 634 -2.61 -12.83 -19.58
CA ILE A 634 -2.92 -11.47 -20.04
C ILE A 634 -3.50 -10.57 -18.94
N ALA A 635 -4.17 -11.17 -17.95
CA ALA A 635 -4.67 -10.49 -16.76
C ALA A 635 -3.57 -9.99 -15.82
N MET A 636 -2.30 -10.39 -15.98
CA MET A 636 -1.17 -9.97 -15.14
C MET A 636 0.02 -9.40 -15.94
N TYR A 637 0.07 -9.59 -17.26
CA TYR A 637 1.15 -9.05 -18.10
C TYR A 637 1.07 -7.54 -18.29
N GLU A 638 2.24 -6.93 -18.51
CA GLU A 638 2.45 -5.50 -18.76
C GLU A 638 3.36 -5.28 -19.97
N GLY A 639 3.39 -4.05 -20.50
CA GLY A 639 4.24 -3.65 -21.63
C GLY A 639 4.03 -4.46 -22.90
N GLU A 640 5.10 -4.67 -23.67
CA GLU A 640 5.10 -5.41 -24.93
C GLU A 640 4.55 -6.83 -24.77
N LYS A 641 4.83 -7.49 -23.63
CA LYS A 641 4.31 -8.84 -23.37
C LYS A 641 2.78 -8.85 -23.32
N TRP A 642 2.16 -7.86 -22.69
CA TRP A 642 0.70 -7.75 -22.72
C TRP A 642 0.17 -7.46 -24.12
N VAL A 643 0.80 -6.55 -24.86
CA VAL A 643 0.39 -6.20 -26.24
C VAL A 643 0.41 -7.45 -27.13
N LYS A 644 1.53 -8.21 -27.09
CA LYS A 644 1.69 -9.47 -27.81
C LYS A 644 0.58 -10.46 -27.49
N HIS A 645 0.35 -10.73 -26.20
CA HIS A 645 -0.66 -11.69 -25.78
C HIS A 645 -2.08 -11.23 -26.13
N ARG A 646 -2.39 -9.93 -26.01
CA ARG A 646 -3.71 -9.38 -26.41
C ARG A 646 -3.94 -9.54 -27.90
N ARG A 647 -2.92 -9.29 -28.73
CA ARG A 647 -3.00 -9.45 -30.18
C ARG A 647 -3.29 -10.91 -30.58
N ILE A 648 -2.59 -11.87 -29.97
CA ILE A 648 -2.77 -13.31 -30.24
C ILE A 648 -4.14 -13.81 -29.76
N LEU A 649 -4.63 -13.33 -28.61
CA LEU A 649 -5.88 -13.81 -28.00
C LEU A 649 -7.15 -13.16 -28.54
N ASN A 650 -7.12 -11.88 -28.91
CA ASN A 650 -8.29 -11.13 -29.39
C ASN A 650 -9.10 -11.87 -30.47
N PRO A 651 -8.48 -12.48 -31.51
CA PRO A 651 -9.20 -13.20 -32.54
C PRO A 651 -10.14 -14.30 -32.02
N ALA A 652 -9.74 -14.99 -30.96
CA ALA A 652 -10.49 -16.11 -30.40
C ALA A 652 -11.77 -15.67 -29.65
N PHE A 653 -11.88 -14.40 -29.28
CA PHE A 653 -13.01 -13.82 -28.56
C PHE A 653 -13.89 -12.90 -29.43
N HIS A 654 -13.73 -12.92 -30.76
CA HIS A 654 -14.67 -12.22 -31.65
C HIS A 654 -16.04 -12.90 -31.67
N ALA A 655 -17.08 -12.10 -31.90
CA ALA A 655 -18.48 -12.56 -31.88
C ALA A 655 -18.72 -13.78 -32.80
N GLU A 656 -18.15 -13.81 -34.00
CA GLU A 656 -18.29 -14.94 -34.92
C GLU A 656 -17.69 -16.25 -34.40
N LYS A 657 -16.56 -16.17 -33.69
CA LYS A 657 -15.90 -17.34 -33.09
C LYS A 657 -16.65 -17.81 -31.84
N ILE A 658 -17.11 -16.87 -31.00
CA ILE A 658 -17.97 -17.18 -29.86
C ILE A 658 -19.26 -17.87 -30.31
N LYS A 659 -19.87 -17.45 -31.44
CA LYS A 659 -21.07 -18.11 -31.99
C LYS A 659 -20.84 -19.59 -32.30
N ARG A 660 -19.63 -20.01 -32.69
CA ARG A 660 -19.32 -21.43 -32.93
C ARG A 660 -19.30 -22.28 -31.66
N MET A 661 -19.11 -21.64 -30.50
CA MET A 661 -19.08 -22.31 -29.20
C MET A 661 -20.49 -22.49 -28.60
N LEU A 662 -21.51 -21.82 -29.14
CA LEU A 662 -22.91 -21.87 -28.65
C LEU A 662 -23.48 -23.28 -28.49
N PRO A 663 -23.28 -24.23 -29.42
CA PRO A 663 -23.80 -25.58 -29.26
C PRO A 663 -23.26 -26.28 -28.00
N ALA A 664 -21.98 -26.06 -27.67
CA ALA A 664 -21.37 -26.61 -26.47
C ALA A 664 -21.96 -25.98 -25.20
N VAL A 665 -22.17 -24.65 -25.17
CA VAL A 665 -22.83 -23.96 -24.05
C VAL A 665 -24.26 -24.49 -23.86
N SER A 666 -25.02 -24.64 -24.95
CA SER A 666 -26.39 -25.16 -24.92
C SER A 666 -26.46 -26.60 -24.43
N ALA A 667 -25.47 -27.43 -24.78
CA ALA A 667 -25.34 -28.79 -24.25
C ALA A 667 -25.10 -28.77 -22.74
N CYS A 668 -24.17 -27.95 -22.23
CA CYS A 668 -23.94 -27.80 -20.79
C CYS A 668 -25.19 -27.33 -20.03
N CYS A 669 -25.96 -26.40 -20.61
CA CYS A 669 -27.22 -25.97 -20.02
C CYS A 669 -28.24 -27.11 -19.99
N SER A 670 -28.35 -27.90 -21.07
CA SER A 670 -29.24 -29.06 -21.13
C SER A 670 -28.87 -30.09 -20.05
N ASP A 671 -27.58 -30.34 -19.85
CA ASP A 671 -27.08 -31.25 -18.81
C ASP A 671 -27.41 -30.73 -17.40
N LEU A 672 -27.30 -29.42 -17.17
CA LEU A 672 -27.72 -28.80 -15.91
C LEU A 672 -29.22 -28.97 -15.65
N MET A 673 -30.06 -28.70 -16.66
CA MET A 673 -31.52 -28.84 -16.53
C MET A 673 -31.89 -30.29 -16.23
N ALA A 674 -31.34 -31.25 -16.97
CA ALA A 674 -31.59 -32.68 -16.74
C ALA A 674 -31.17 -33.13 -15.33
N ARG A 675 -30.05 -32.62 -14.80
CA ARG A 675 -29.65 -32.91 -13.41
C ARG A 675 -30.66 -32.37 -12.41
N TRP A 676 -31.10 -31.12 -12.56
CA TRP A 676 -32.06 -30.51 -11.65
C TRP A 676 -33.44 -31.18 -11.74
N GLU A 677 -33.90 -31.55 -12.94
CA GLU A 677 -35.13 -32.33 -13.15
C GLU A 677 -35.06 -33.70 -12.46
N ASN A 678 -33.94 -34.41 -12.59
CA ASN A 678 -33.74 -35.70 -11.94
C ASN A 678 -33.70 -35.58 -10.40
N MET A 679 -33.13 -34.48 -9.87
CA MET A 679 -33.08 -34.23 -8.43
C MET A 679 -34.45 -33.93 -7.83
N ALA A 680 -35.35 -33.33 -8.62
CA ALA A 680 -36.72 -33.08 -8.18
C ALA A 680 -37.52 -34.37 -7.96
N GLY A 681 -37.25 -35.44 -8.72
CA GLY A 681 -37.93 -36.72 -8.61
C GLY A 681 -39.45 -36.59 -8.77
N SER A 682 -40.22 -37.03 -7.77
CA SER A 682 -41.68 -36.87 -7.71
C SER A 682 -42.15 -35.59 -6.99
N GLU A 683 -41.23 -34.82 -6.40
CA GLU A 683 -41.55 -33.60 -5.66
C GLU A 683 -41.57 -32.38 -6.59
N ALA A 684 -42.62 -31.57 -6.52
CA ALA A 684 -42.75 -30.36 -7.32
C ALA A 684 -41.82 -29.21 -6.88
N CYS A 685 -41.20 -29.32 -5.69
CA CYS A 685 -40.38 -28.30 -5.05
C CYS A 685 -39.34 -28.96 -4.12
N TYR A 686 -38.07 -28.62 -4.25
CA TYR A 686 -36.99 -29.13 -3.39
C TYR A 686 -35.99 -28.02 -3.03
N GLU A 687 -35.28 -28.19 -1.91
CA GLU A 687 -34.23 -27.25 -1.48
C GLU A 687 -32.89 -27.62 -2.14
N LEU A 688 -32.20 -26.64 -2.73
CA LEU A 688 -30.94 -26.82 -3.43
C LEU A 688 -29.95 -25.70 -3.07
N ASP A 689 -28.70 -26.06 -2.73
CA ASP A 689 -27.60 -25.09 -2.75
C ASP A 689 -27.19 -24.84 -4.21
N VAL A 690 -27.59 -23.70 -4.78
CA VAL A 690 -27.37 -23.42 -6.21
C VAL A 690 -25.91 -23.11 -6.55
N TRP A 691 -25.07 -22.78 -5.57
CA TRP A 691 -23.70 -22.32 -5.82
C TRP A 691 -22.77 -23.41 -6.39
N PRO A 692 -22.67 -24.61 -5.78
CA PRO A 692 -21.87 -25.70 -6.36
C PRO A 692 -22.36 -26.11 -7.76
N GLU A 693 -23.68 -26.09 -7.99
CA GLU A 693 -24.28 -26.43 -9.28
C GLU A 693 -23.89 -25.44 -10.38
N LEU A 694 -23.96 -24.14 -10.09
CA LEU A 694 -23.57 -23.09 -11.02
C LEU A 694 -22.05 -23.06 -11.25
N GLN A 695 -21.22 -23.36 -10.23
CA GLN A 695 -19.78 -23.55 -10.43
C GLN A 695 -19.48 -24.76 -11.32
N SER A 696 -20.20 -25.88 -11.15
CA SER A 696 -20.06 -27.06 -12.00
C SER A 696 -20.47 -26.75 -13.45
N PHE A 697 -21.60 -26.06 -13.63
CA PHE A 697 -22.10 -25.63 -14.94
C PHE A 697 -21.09 -24.75 -15.70
N THR A 698 -20.63 -23.65 -15.11
CA THR A 698 -19.70 -22.74 -15.80
C THR A 698 -18.32 -23.38 -15.99
N GLY A 699 -17.95 -24.30 -15.09
CA GLY A 699 -16.76 -25.14 -15.22
C GLY A 699 -16.84 -26.08 -16.42
N ASP A 700 -18.01 -26.67 -16.68
CA ASP A 700 -18.24 -27.53 -17.84
C ASP A 700 -18.25 -26.71 -19.13
N VAL A 701 -18.91 -25.54 -19.12
CA VAL A 701 -18.89 -24.60 -20.25
C VAL A 701 -17.47 -24.23 -20.65
N ILE A 702 -16.63 -23.77 -19.73
CA ILE A 702 -15.25 -23.42 -20.09
C ILE A 702 -14.44 -24.65 -20.49
N SER A 703 -14.68 -25.82 -19.90
CA SER A 703 -13.97 -27.05 -20.26
C SER A 703 -14.28 -27.47 -21.70
N ARG A 704 -15.55 -27.45 -22.12
CA ARG A 704 -15.96 -27.82 -23.48
C ARG A 704 -15.60 -26.75 -24.51
N THR A 705 -15.80 -25.47 -24.18
CA THR A 705 -15.61 -24.39 -25.16
C THR A 705 -14.15 -23.92 -25.29
N ALA A 706 -13.36 -24.00 -24.23
CA ALA A 706 -11.97 -23.57 -24.27
C ALA A 706 -10.97 -24.70 -24.49
N PHE A 707 -11.26 -25.92 -24.04
CA PHE A 707 -10.30 -27.03 -24.05
C PHE A 707 -10.76 -28.25 -24.85
N GLY A 708 -12.01 -28.25 -25.35
CA GLY A 708 -12.59 -29.41 -26.03
C GLY A 708 -12.67 -30.66 -25.13
N SER A 709 -12.69 -30.46 -23.81
CA SER A 709 -12.66 -31.51 -22.78
C SER A 709 -13.91 -31.47 -21.90
N SER A 710 -14.17 -32.53 -21.13
CA SER A 710 -15.25 -32.53 -20.14
C SER A 710 -14.85 -31.80 -18.85
N TYR A 711 -15.85 -31.37 -18.06
CA TYR A 711 -15.62 -30.88 -16.70
C TYR A 711 -14.76 -31.81 -15.84
N GLU A 712 -14.91 -33.14 -15.98
CA GLU A 712 -14.17 -34.13 -15.20
C GLU A 712 -12.66 -34.05 -15.41
N GLU A 713 -12.21 -33.79 -16.65
CA GLU A 713 -10.78 -33.62 -16.96
C GLU A 713 -10.20 -32.36 -16.30
N GLY A 714 -11.02 -31.30 -16.12
CA GLY A 714 -10.65 -30.03 -15.50
C GLY A 714 -10.95 -29.93 -13.99
N ARG A 715 -11.77 -30.82 -13.42
CA ARG A 715 -12.31 -30.76 -12.04
C ARG A 715 -11.23 -30.53 -11.00
N ARG A 716 -10.11 -31.27 -11.13
CA ARG A 716 -8.99 -31.16 -10.20
C ARG A 716 -8.32 -29.79 -10.26
N ILE A 717 -8.23 -29.17 -11.43
CA ILE A 717 -7.65 -27.83 -11.59
C ILE A 717 -8.51 -26.80 -10.84
N PHE A 718 -9.83 -26.84 -11.01
CA PHE A 718 -10.75 -25.92 -10.32
C PHE A 718 -10.64 -26.02 -8.79
N GLN A 719 -10.67 -27.24 -8.25
CA GLN A 719 -10.50 -27.48 -6.81
C GLN A 719 -9.17 -26.93 -6.27
N LEU A 720 -8.09 -27.19 -7.00
CA LEU A 720 -6.75 -26.73 -6.63
C LEU A 720 -6.65 -25.19 -6.70
N GLN A 721 -7.25 -24.55 -7.70
CA GLN A 721 -7.28 -23.09 -7.80
C GLN A 721 -8.10 -22.46 -6.68
N ALA A 722 -9.27 -23.01 -6.32
CA ALA A 722 -10.07 -22.54 -5.19
C ALA A 722 -9.29 -22.64 -3.87
N GLU A 723 -8.61 -23.76 -3.60
CA GLU A 723 -7.74 -23.91 -2.43
C GLU A 723 -6.59 -22.88 -2.43
N GLN A 724 -5.95 -22.69 -3.59
CA GLN A 724 -4.84 -21.75 -3.74
C GLN A 724 -5.28 -20.30 -3.50
N ALA A 725 -6.48 -19.92 -3.93
CA ALA A 725 -7.07 -18.60 -3.71
C ALA A 725 -7.24 -18.29 -2.21
N GLU A 726 -7.78 -19.23 -1.43
CA GLU A 726 -7.93 -19.11 0.02
C GLU A 726 -6.58 -19.00 0.73
N LEU A 727 -5.61 -19.84 0.36
CA LEU A 727 -4.28 -19.80 0.94
C LEU A 727 -3.59 -18.45 0.69
N LEU A 728 -3.73 -17.88 -0.51
CA LEU A 728 -3.17 -16.57 -0.85
C LEU A 728 -3.78 -15.44 -0.02
N LEU A 729 -5.10 -15.45 0.18
CA LEU A 729 -5.77 -14.46 1.04
C LEU A 729 -5.22 -14.50 2.47
N GLN A 730 -4.94 -15.69 3.00
CA GLN A 730 -4.41 -15.84 4.35
C GLN A 730 -2.95 -15.41 4.51
N VAL A 731 -2.12 -15.55 3.46
CA VAL A 731 -0.72 -15.12 3.55
C VAL A 731 -0.54 -13.63 3.26
N VAL A 732 -1.52 -12.95 2.63
CA VAL A 732 -1.44 -11.54 2.20
C VAL A 732 -0.98 -10.56 3.28
N GLN A 733 -1.28 -10.86 4.55
CA GLN A 733 -0.86 -10.07 5.71
C GLN A 733 0.65 -10.13 5.96
N ASN A 734 1.30 -11.24 5.64
CA ASN A 734 2.74 -11.48 5.87
C ASN A 734 3.58 -11.33 4.59
N LEU A 735 2.91 -11.16 3.45
CA LEU A 735 3.47 -11.18 2.10
C LEU A 735 4.39 -9.98 1.78
N TYR A 736 4.41 -8.96 2.63
CA TYR A 736 5.24 -7.75 2.50
C TYR A 736 6.60 -7.83 3.20
N VAL A 737 6.85 -8.87 4.00
CA VAL A 737 8.16 -9.09 4.62
C VAL A 737 9.11 -9.64 3.54
N PRO A 738 10.18 -8.91 3.16
CA PRO A 738 11.16 -9.41 2.19
C PRO A 738 11.66 -10.79 2.62
N GLY A 739 11.62 -11.76 1.71
CA GLY A 739 12.06 -13.13 1.98
C GLY A 739 11.01 -14.10 2.53
N TYR A 740 9.81 -13.64 2.93
CA TYR A 740 8.75 -14.53 3.47
C TYR A 740 8.38 -15.68 2.52
N ARG A 741 8.46 -15.47 1.21
CA ARG A 741 8.23 -16.50 0.17
C ARG A 741 9.23 -17.67 0.17
N PHE A 742 10.42 -17.43 0.71
CA PHE A 742 11.49 -18.42 0.82
C PHE A 742 11.38 -19.20 2.12
N LEU A 743 10.67 -18.66 3.12
CA LEU A 743 10.39 -19.38 4.36
C LEU A 743 9.53 -20.63 4.04
N PRO A 744 9.96 -21.82 4.47
CA PRO A 744 9.30 -23.08 4.16
C PRO A 744 8.06 -23.31 5.05
N THR A 745 7.17 -22.32 5.15
CA THR A 745 5.93 -22.43 5.92
C THR A 745 5.02 -23.49 5.29
N PRO A 746 4.15 -24.17 6.07
CA PRO A 746 3.21 -25.16 5.54
C PRO A 746 2.37 -24.61 4.39
N LYS A 747 1.89 -23.36 4.52
CA LYS A 747 1.11 -22.66 3.49
C LYS A 747 1.92 -22.39 2.23
N ASN A 748 3.15 -21.89 2.35
CA ASN A 748 4.02 -21.64 1.18
C ASN A 748 4.38 -22.91 0.44
N LYS A 749 4.66 -24.01 1.18
CA LYS A 749 4.91 -25.33 0.59
C LYS A 749 3.68 -25.83 -0.17
N ARG A 750 2.48 -25.70 0.40
CA ARG A 750 1.23 -26.11 -0.23
C ARG A 750 0.94 -25.30 -1.50
N ILE A 751 1.08 -23.97 -1.47
CA ILE A 751 0.90 -23.11 -2.66
C ILE A 751 1.81 -23.54 -3.82
N LYS A 752 3.09 -23.84 -3.53
CA LYS A 752 4.06 -24.31 -4.54
C LYS A 752 3.79 -25.75 -5.00
N ALA A 753 3.24 -26.61 -4.13
CA ALA A 753 2.84 -27.97 -4.51
C ALA A 753 1.62 -27.95 -5.45
N ILE A 754 0.61 -27.13 -5.12
CA ILE A 754 -0.58 -26.92 -5.95
C ILE A 754 -0.19 -26.42 -7.35
N ASP A 755 0.69 -25.43 -7.46
CA ASP A 755 1.13 -24.93 -8.78
C ASP A 755 1.81 -26.00 -9.63
N ARG A 756 2.66 -26.85 -9.02
CA ARG A 756 3.30 -27.97 -9.71
C ARG A 756 2.29 -29.00 -10.21
N GLU A 757 1.29 -29.31 -9.39
CA GLU A 757 0.21 -30.24 -9.74
C GLU A 757 -0.63 -29.70 -10.91
N ILE A 758 -1.09 -28.44 -10.84
CA ILE A 758 -1.86 -27.81 -11.93
C ILE A 758 -1.04 -27.78 -13.22
N ARG A 759 0.24 -27.39 -13.16
CA ARG A 759 1.12 -27.36 -14.36
C ARG A 759 1.30 -28.74 -14.98
N SER A 760 1.39 -29.79 -14.16
CA SER A 760 1.50 -31.17 -14.65
C SER A 760 0.25 -31.59 -15.43
N ILE A 761 -0.94 -31.29 -14.88
CA ILE A 761 -2.22 -31.62 -15.52
C ILE A 761 -2.36 -30.83 -16.83
N LEU A 762 -2.12 -29.52 -16.80
CA LEU A 762 -2.22 -28.65 -17.98
C LEU A 762 -1.26 -29.07 -19.10
N ARG A 763 -0.03 -29.48 -18.74
CA ARG A 763 0.93 -29.99 -19.73
C ARG A 763 0.41 -31.25 -20.42
N GLY A 764 -0.26 -32.15 -19.68
CA GLY A 764 -0.92 -33.32 -20.25
C GLY A 764 -2.00 -32.93 -21.27
N ILE A 765 -2.87 -31.98 -20.90
CA ILE A 765 -3.95 -31.48 -21.78
C ILE A 765 -3.37 -30.84 -23.05
N ILE A 766 -2.39 -29.94 -22.90
CA ILE A 766 -1.76 -29.24 -24.03
C ILE A 766 -1.04 -30.21 -24.96
N ASN A 767 -0.26 -31.16 -24.43
CA ASN A 767 0.48 -32.13 -25.24
C ASN A 767 -0.45 -33.06 -26.04
N LYS A 768 -1.53 -33.54 -25.39
CA LYS A 768 -2.57 -34.34 -26.06
C LYS A 768 -3.18 -33.53 -27.20
N ARG A 769 -3.50 -32.26 -26.95
CA ARG A 769 -4.08 -31.37 -27.95
C ARG A 769 -3.15 -31.08 -29.13
N GLU A 770 -1.87 -30.83 -28.87
CA GLU A 770 -0.87 -30.66 -29.93
C GLU A 770 -0.78 -31.89 -30.85
N GLN A 771 -0.86 -33.09 -30.29
CA GLN A 771 -0.86 -34.33 -31.05
C GLN A 771 -2.14 -34.51 -31.87
N ASP A 772 -3.30 -34.21 -31.28
CA ASP A 772 -4.59 -34.33 -31.97
C ASP A 772 -4.71 -33.36 -33.15
N ILE A 773 -4.19 -32.14 -33.01
CA ILE A 773 -4.13 -31.15 -34.11
C ILE A 773 -3.17 -31.64 -35.22
N LYS A 774 -1.97 -32.12 -34.86
CA LYS A 774 -0.99 -32.64 -35.83
C LYS A 774 -1.49 -33.87 -36.60
N THR A 775 -2.33 -34.69 -35.97
CA THR A 775 -2.88 -35.92 -36.57
C THR A 775 -4.24 -35.70 -37.25
N GLY A 776 -4.75 -34.46 -37.29
CA GLY A 776 -6.04 -34.12 -37.88
C GLY A 776 -7.26 -34.69 -37.15
N LYS A 777 -7.09 -35.14 -35.89
CA LYS A 777 -8.13 -35.78 -35.08
C LYS A 777 -9.00 -34.79 -34.29
N ALA A 778 -8.59 -33.52 -34.20
CA ALA A 778 -9.33 -32.47 -33.50
C ALA A 778 -9.56 -31.24 -34.39
N SER A 779 -10.72 -30.58 -34.23
CA SER A 779 -11.00 -29.30 -34.89
C SER A 779 -10.35 -28.13 -34.14
N ASN A 780 -10.02 -27.05 -34.84
CA ASN A 780 -9.49 -25.82 -34.23
C ASN A 780 -10.60 -24.87 -33.72
N ASP A 781 -11.81 -25.36 -33.47
CA ASP A 781 -12.94 -24.46 -33.16
C ASP A 781 -13.07 -24.06 -31.67
N ASP A 782 -12.33 -24.70 -30.76
CA ASP A 782 -12.25 -24.29 -29.35
C ASP A 782 -11.16 -23.23 -29.07
N LEU A 783 -11.25 -22.56 -27.92
CA LEU A 783 -10.40 -21.41 -27.60
C LEU A 783 -8.90 -21.75 -27.58
N LEU A 784 -8.52 -22.93 -27.08
CA LEU A 784 -7.13 -23.39 -27.05
C LEU A 784 -6.63 -23.71 -28.46
N GLY A 785 -7.44 -24.38 -29.29
CA GLY A 785 -7.12 -24.62 -30.69
C GLY A 785 -6.91 -23.31 -31.47
N LEU A 786 -7.81 -22.34 -31.31
CA LEU A 786 -7.69 -21.01 -31.93
C LEU A 786 -6.45 -20.24 -31.42
N LEU A 787 -6.13 -20.35 -30.13
CA LEU A 787 -4.93 -19.74 -29.54
C LEU A 787 -3.66 -20.36 -30.14
N MET A 788 -3.60 -21.69 -30.24
CA MET A 788 -2.46 -22.40 -30.80
C MET A 788 -2.28 -22.09 -32.30
N GLU A 789 -3.37 -22.03 -33.07
CA GLU A 789 -3.34 -21.62 -34.48
C GLU A 789 -2.85 -20.18 -34.65
N SER A 790 -3.41 -19.24 -33.87
CA SER A 790 -3.00 -17.82 -33.86
C SER A 790 -1.52 -17.68 -33.50
N ASN A 791 -1.05 -18.45 -32.51
CA ASN A 791 0.35 -18.46 -32.11
C ASN A 791 1.28 -19.02 -33.20
N MET A 792 0.87 -20.10 -33.89
CA MET A 792 1.63 -20.70 -34.99
C MET A 792 1.72 -19.78 -36.21
N LYS A 793 0.63 -19.09 -36.57
CA LYS A 793 0.63 -18.09 -37.65
C LYS A 793 1.61 -16.95 -37.36
N HIS A 794 1.60 -16.44 -36.13
CA HIS A 794 2.54 -15.40 -35.72
C HIS A 794 4.02 -15.85 -35.73
N LEU A 795 4.30 -17.11 -35.38
CA LEU A 795 5.66 -17.67 -35.49
C LEU A 795 6.12 -17.79 -36.96
N GLN A 796 5.20 -17.99 -37.90
CA GLN A 796 5.48 -18.11 -39.33
C GLN A 796 5.61 -16.75 -40.04
N GLU A 797 4.83 -15.75 -39.63
CA GLU A 797 4.82 -14.40 -40.26
C GLU A 797 6.02 -13.53 -39.87
N ASP A 798 6.53 -13.61 -38.64
CA ASP A 798 7.57 -12.69 -38.11
C ASP A 798 9.02 -13.25 -38.21
N GLY A 799 9.23 -14.50 -38.66
CA GLY A 799 10.56 -15.10 -38.88
C GLY A 799 11.49 -15.21 -37.66
N ASN A 800 11.01 -14.85 -36.46
CA ASN A 800 11.75 -14.80 -35.20
C ASN A 800 11.10 -15.74 -34.17
N GLU A 801 11.87 -16.67 -33.60
CA GLU A 801 11.37 -17.62 -32.57
C GLU A 801 10.76 -16.93 -31.34
N ASN A 802 11.12 -15.67 -31.07
CA ASN A 802 10.55 -14.87 -29.97
C ASN A 802 9.20 -14.20 -30.27
N ALA A 803 8.68 -14.32 -31.50
CA ALA A 803 7.43 -13.71 -31.92
C ALA A 803 6.17 -14.38 -31.32
N GLY A 804 6.24 -15.68 -30.99
CA GLY A 804 5.15 -16.43 -30.37
C GLY A 804 5.09 -16.38 -28.83
N MET A 805 4.09 -17.03 -28.26
CA MET A 805 3.97 -17.40 -26.85
C MET A 805 4.81 -18.64 -26.55
N SER A 806 5.52 -18.64 -25.43
CA SER A 806 6.18 -19.84 -24.90
C SER A 806 5.16 -20.85 -24.34
N THR A 807 5.54 -22.12 -24.21
CA THR A 807 4.68 -23.14 -23.54
C THR A 807 4.29 -22.73 -22.12
N ASP A 808 5.22 -22.09 -21.41
CA ASP A 808 5.01 -21.57 -20.05
C ASP A 808 4.00 -20.41 -20.02
N ASP A 809 3.96 -19.62 -21.10
CA ASP A 809 2.99 -18.56 -21.31
C ASP A 809 1.61 -19.11 -21.63
N VAL A 810 1.52 -20.13 -22.50
CA VAL A 810 0.27 -20.84 -22.83
C VAL A 810 -0.34 -21.49 -21.59
N MET A 811 0.47 -22.19 -20.78
CA MET A 811 0.01 -22.73 -19.48
C MET A 811 -0.50 -21.61 -18.57
N GLY A 812 0.15 -20.44 -18.58
CA GLY A 812 -0.28 -19.26 -17.85
C GLY A 812 -1.67 -18.76 -18.26
N GLU A 813 -1.94 -18.68 -19.56
CA GLU A 813 -3.26 -18.33 -20.10
C GLU A 813 -4.31 -19.41 -19.79
N CYS A 814 -3.96 -20.69 -19.85
CA CYS A 814 -4.88 -21.78 -19.51
C CYS A 814 -5.34 -21.71 -18.04
N LYS A 815 -4.41 -21.46 -17.10
CA LYS A 815 -4.77 -21.23 -15.68
C LYS A 815 -5.72 -20.04 -15.53
N LEU A 816 -5.52 -18.99 -16.32
CA LEU A 816 -6.41 -17.83 -16.32
C LEU A 816 -7.79 -18.18 -16.88
N PHE A 817 -7.90 -18.96 -17.95
CA PHE A 817 -9.19 -19.35 -18.52
C PHE A 817 -10.01 -20.24 -17.58
N TYR A 818 -9.39 -21.26 -16.96
CA TYR A 818 -10.07 -22.08 -15.96
C TYR A 818 -10.64 -21.23 -14.80
N PHE A 819 -9.83 -20.33 -14.23
CA PHE A 819 -10.30 -19.48 -13.14
C PHE A 819 -11.33 -18.44 -13.59
N ALA A 820 -11.01 -17.64 -14.61
CA ALA A 820 -11.83 -16.50 -15.03
C ALA A 820 -13.14 -16.95 -15.69
N GLY A 821 -13.14 -18.02 -16.48
CA GLY A 821 -14.34 -18.52 -17.16
C GLY A 821 -15.35 -19.16 -16.21
N GLN A 822 -14.90 -19.87 -15.18
CA GLN A 822 -15.80 -20.52 -14.23
C GLN A 822 -16.31 -19.56 -13.15
N GLU A 823 -15.40 -19.02 -12.33
CA GLU A 823 -15.74 -18.35 -11.08
C GLU A 823 -16.50 -17.04 -11.30
N THR A 824 -16.18 -16.29 -12.35
CA THR A 824 -16.83 -14.98 -12.56
C THR A 824 -18.28 -15.10 -13.03
N THR A 825 -18.56 -16.03 -13.94
CA THR A 825 -19.93 -16.27 -14.44
C THR A 825 -20.80 -16.96 -13.38
N SER A 826 -20.26 -17.90 -12.59
CA SER A 826 -21.03 -18.56 -11.53
C SER A 826 -21.47 -17.58 -10.44
N VAL A 827 -20.60 -16.61 -10.08
CA VAL A 827 -20.92 -15.48 -9.20
C VAL A 827 -22.07 -14.64 -9.75
N LEU A 828 -22.00 -14.26 -11.04
CA LEU A 828 -23.05 -13.48 -11.68
C LEU A 828 -24.40 -14.21 -11.65
N LEU A 829 -24.44 -15.48 -12.06
CA LEU A 829 -25.66 -16.28 -12.08
C LEU A 829 -26.23 -16.47 -10.68
N THR A 830 -25.38 -16.76 -9.69
CA THR A 830 -25.82 -16.96 -8.30
C THR A 830 -26.46 -15.70 -7.72
N TRP A 831 -25.80 -14.53 -7.85
CA TRP A 831 -26.38 -13.28 -7.38
C TRP A 831 -27.61 -12.88 -8.20
N THR A 832 -27.67 -13.24 -9.47
CA THR A 832 -28.88 -13.03 -10.29
C THR A 832 -30.05 -13.82 -9.73
N MET A 833 -29.86 -15.10 -9.40
CA MET A 833 -30.91 -15.90 -8.78
C MET A 833 -31.32 -15.35 -7.41
N VAL A 834 -30.36 -14.94 -6.57
CA VAL A 834 -30.66 -14.29 -5.27
C VAL A 834 -31.50 -13.03 -5.46
N CYS A 835 -31.11 -12.12 -6.38
CA CYS A 835 -31.86 -10.91 -6.67
C CYS A 835 -33.26 -11.22 -7.20
N LEU A 836 -33.41 -12.19 -8.10
CA LEU A 836 -34.71 -12.56 -8.66
C LEU A 836 -35.63 -13.25 -7.64
N SER A 837 -35.08 -13.95 -6.65
CA SER A 837 -35.87 -14.47 -5.52
C SER A 837 -36.25 -13.37 -4.52
N MET A 838 -35.41 -12.35 -4.32
CA MET A 838 -35.76 -11.17 -3.53
C MET A 838 -36.80 -10.29 -4.23
N HIS A 839 -36.86 -10.34 -5.56
CA HIS A 839 -37.72 -9.52 -6.40
C HIS A 839 -38.52 -10.38 -7.41
N PRO A 840 -39.51 -11.17 -6.96
CA PRO A 840 -40.22 -12.15 -7.80
C PRO A 840 -40.90 -11.55 -9.03
N THR A 841 -41.29 -10.28 -8.98
CA THR A 841 -41.86 -9.55 -10.13
C THR A 841 -40.90 -9.50 -11.32
N TRP A 842 -39.61 -9.32 -11.05
CA TRP A 842 -38.57 -9.34 -12.09
C TRP A 842 -38.29 -10.75 -12.60
N GLN A 843 -38.41 -11.78 -11.75
CA GLN A 843 -38.30 -13.19 -12.18
C GLN A 843 -39.38 -13.54 -13.20
N VAL A 844 -40.62 -13.12 -12.94
CA VAL A 844 -41.75 -13.32 -13.84
C VAL A 844 -41.55 -12.56 -15.16
N ARG A 845 -41.19 -11.27 -15.12
CA ARG A 845 -40.93 -10.48 -16.33
C ARG A 845 -39.81 -11.07 -17.20
N ALA A 846 -38.73 -11.54 -16.57
CA ALA A 846 -37.62 -12.19 -17.27
C ALA A 846 -38.07 -13.49 -17.94
N ARG A 847 -38.85 -14.30 -17.21
CA ARG A 847 -39.43 -15.53 -17.75
C ARG A 847 -40.34 -15.26 -18.94
N GLU A 848 -41.26 -14.31 -18.83
CA GLU A 848 -42.19 -13.94 -19.90
C GLU A 848 -41.43 -13.52 -21.18
N GLU A 849 -40.37 -12.71 -21.03
CA GLU A 849 -39.51 -12.36 -22.15
C GLU A 849 -38.85 -13.60 -22.79
N VAL A 850 -38.27 -14.47 -21.96
CA VAL A 850 -37.61 -15.70 -22.44
C VAL A 850 -38.59 -16.60 -23.19
N LEU A 851 -39.80 -16.79 -22.66
CA LEU A 851 -40.84 -17.60 -23.30
C LEU A 851 -41.39 -16.95 -24.57
N ARG A 852 -41.49 -15.62 -24.61
CA ARG A 852 -41.89 -14.89 -25.82
C ARG A 852 -40.87 -15.04 -26.95
N VAL A 853 -39.57 -15.01 -26.63
CA VAL A 853 -38.49 -15.08 -27.62
C VAL A 853 -38.24 -16.51 -28.08
N PHE A 854 -38.20 -17.48 -27.15
CA PHE A 854 -37.78 -18.85 -27.48
C PHE A 854 -38.89 -19.90 -27.36
N GLY A 855 -39.97 -19.63 -26.63
CA GLY A 855 -40.97 -20.65 -26.31
C GLY A 855 -40.34 -21.85 -25.59
N GLN A 856 -40.51 -23.05 -26.16
CA GLN A 856 -39.82 -24.28 -25.73
C GLN A 856 -38.49 -24.54 -26.46
N SER A 857 -38.16 -23.74 -27.48
CA SER A 857 -36.93 -23.92 -28.24
C SER A 857 -35.73 -23.59 -27.36
N LYS A 858 -34.60 -24.25 -27.65
CA LYS A 858 -33.33 -23.92 -27.01
C LYS A 858 -32.90 -22.50 -27.43
N PRO A 859 -32.34 -21.69 -26.51
CA PRO A 859 -31.86 -20.36 -26.86
C PRO A 859 -30.79 -20.40 -27.96
N ASP A 860 -30.95 -19.57 -28.98
CA ASP A 860 -30.01 -19.39 -30.08
C ASP A 860 -29.33 -18.00 -30.04
N SER A 861 -28.34 -17.78 -30.91
CA SER A 861 -27.58 -16.53 -30.89
C SER A 861 -28.45 -15.30 -31.13
N ASP A 862 -29.46 -15.42 -32.01
CA ASP A 862 -30.26 -14.29 -32.45
C ASP A 862 -31.27 -13.90 -31.38
N GLY A 863 -32.01 -14.86 -30.83
CA GLY A 863 -32.94 -14.59 -29.72
C GLY A 863 -32.23 -14.08 -28.47
N LEU A 864 -31.00 -14.53 -28.16
CA LEU A 864 -30.25 -14.02 -27.01
C LEU A 864 -29.89 -12.52 -27.12
N SER A 865 -29.84 -11.99 -28.35
CA SER A 865 -29.63 -10.57 -28.59
C SER A 865 -30.90 -9.73 -28.31
N HIS A 866 -32.09 -10.35 -28.40
CA HIS A 866 -33.40 -9.74 -28.20
C HIS A 866 -33.87 -9.74 -26.73
N LEU A 867 -33.17 -10.42 -25.82
CA LEU A 867 -33.50 -10.46 -24.39
C LEU A 867 -33.16 -9.15 -23.65
N LYS A 868 -34.00 -8.12 -23.80
CA LYS A 868 -33.79 -6.79 -23.20
C LYS A 868 -33.92 -6.83 -21.67
N ILE A 869 -34.97 -7.44 -21.13
CA ILE A 869 -35.24 -7.54 -19.69
C ILE A 869 -34.16 -8.35 -18.99
N VAL A 870 -33.79 -9.52 -19.51
CA VAL A 870 -32.70 -10.32 -18.94
C VAL A 870 -31.38 -9.53 -18.94
N THR A 871 -31.09 -8.78 -20.01
CA THR A 871 -29.88 -7.94 -20.07
C THR A 871 -29.89 -6.85 -19.00
N MET A 872 -31.01 -6.16 -18.82
CA MET A 872 -31.17 -5.14 -17.76
C MET A 872 -30.95 -5.73 -16.36
N ILE A 873 -31.51 -6.91 -16.10
CA ILE A 873 -31.33 -7.64 -14.83
C ILE A 873 -29.85 -7.97 -14.60
N LEU A 874 -29.18 -8.57 -15.58
CA LEU A 874 -27.76 -8.93 -15.46
C LEU A 874 -26.88 -7.69 -15.22
N TYR A 875 -27.17 -6.56 -15.85
CA TYR A 875 -26.43 -5.31 -15.61
C TYR A 875 -26.67 -4.73 -14.22
N GLU A 876 -27.91 -4.75 -13.71
CA GLU A 876 -28.18 -4.30 -12.35
C GLU A 876 -27.55 -5.23 -11.30
N VAL A 877 -27.52 -6.55 -11.56
CA VAL A 877 -26.78 -7.50 -10.71
C VAL A 877 -25.28 -7.22 -10.78
N LEU A 878 -24.69 -6.95 -11.95
CA LEU A 878 -23.29 -6.55 -12.06
C LEU A 878 -22.99 -5.20 -11.39
N ARG A 879 -23.98 -4.33 -11.25
CA ARG A 879 -23.86 -3.09 -10.49
C ARG A 879 -23.75 -3.38 -8.99
N LEU A 880 -24.73 -4.11 -8.45
CA LEU A 880 -24.85 -4.39 -7.02
C LEU A 880 -23.85 -5.45 -6.52
N TYR A 881 -23.63 -6.49 -7.32
CA TYR A 881 -22.80 -7.66 -6.98
C TYR A 881 -21.77 -7.98 -8.09
N PRO A 882 -20.88 -7.05 -8.46
CA PRO A 882 -19.85 -7.31 -9.47
C PRO A 882 -18.90 -8.43 -8.99
N PRO A 883 -18.56 -9.42 -9.84
CA PRO A 883 -17.54 -10.41 -9.50
C PRO A 883 -16.23 -9.75 -9.09
N GLY A 884 -15.74 -8.76 -9.85
CA GLY A 884 -14.55 -7.98 -9.49
C GLY A 884 -14.89 -6.67 -8.79
N ILE A 885 -14.54 -6.53 -7.51
CA ILE A 885 -14.91 -5.34 -6.71
C ILE A 885 -13.86 -4.21 -6.72
N LEU A 886 -12.65 -4.48 -7.19
CA LEU A 886 -11.49 -3.57 -7.11
C LEU A 886 -10.51 -3.80 -8.27
N LEU A 887 -10.09 -2.71 -8.91
CA LEU A 887 -8.96 -2.71 -9.85
C LEU A 887 -7.79 -1.93 -9.25
N ARG A 888 -6.57 -2.48 -9.34
CA ARG A 888 -5.35 -1.82 -8.83
C ARG A 888 -4.47 -1.31 -9.96
N ARG A 889 -3.91 -0.11 -9.80
CA ARG A 889 -2.83 0.44 -10.61
C ARG A 889 -1.69 0.94 -9.72
N GLN A 890 -0.49 1.02 -10.25
CA GLN A 890 0.67 1.59 -9.62
C GLN A 890 1.23 2.70 -10.52
N THR A 891 1.62 3.81 -9.91
CA THR A 891 2.36 4.88 -10.58
C THR A 891 3.82 4.46 -10.75
N TYR A 892 4.39 4.60 -11.95
CA TYR A 892 5.81 4.29 -12.20
C TYR A 892 6.71 5.52 -12.35
N LYS A 893 6.11 6.69 -12.49
CA LYS A 893 6.77 7.98 -12.47
C LYS A 893 5.87 8.98 -11.74
N THR A 894 6.45 10.12 -11.34
CA THR A 894 5.66 11.24 -10.84
C THR A 894 4.67 11.67 -11.92
N MET A 895 3.40 11.82 -11.55
CA MET A 895 2.37 12.27 -12.48
C MET A 895 1.22 12.99 -11.80
N LYS A 896 0.60 13.93 -12.50
CA LYS A 896 -0.65 14.58 -12.09
C LYS A 896 -1.84 13.71 -12.51
N LEU A 897 -2.80 13.54 -11.60
CA LEU A 897 -4.10 12.89 -11.83
C LEU A 897 -5.16 13.70 -11.07
N GLY A 898 -6.10 14.31 -11.80
CA GLY A 898 -6.90 15.40 -11.26
C GLY A 898 -6.01 16.56 -10.80
N ASP A 899 -6.25 17.10 -9.60
CA ASP A 899 -5.45 18.19 -9.04
C ASP A 899 -4.24 17.73 -8.21
N VAL A 900 -4.02 16.42 -8.09
CA VAL A 900 -2.99 15.85 -7.22
C VAL A 900 -1.85 15.28 -8.04
N VAL A 901 -0.62 15.55 -7.61
CA VAL A 901 0.62 14.95 -8.11
C VAL A 901 0.98 13.72 -7.28
N TYR A 902 0.95 12.56 -7.91
CA TYR A 902 1.28 11.27 -7.31
C TYR A 902 2.73 10.88 -7.62
N PRO A 903 3.56 10.59 -6.60
CA PRO A 903 4.88 10.00 -6.82
C PRO A 903 4.78 8.56 -7.37
N PRO A 904 5.83 8.02 -8.01
CA PRO A 904 5.96 6.61 -8.32
C PRO A 904 5.93 5.74 -7.06
N GLY A 905 5.33 4.56 -7.21
CA GLY A 905 5.18 3.57 -6.15
C GLY A 905 3.81 3.58 -5.49
N VAL A 906 3.01 4.65 -5.63
CA VAL A 906 1.66 4.76 -5.06
C VAL A 906 0.70 3.79 -5.76
N LEU A 907 -0.12 3.10 -4.97
CA LEU A 907 -1.16 2.21 -5.48
C LEU A 907 -2.48 2.96 -5.61
N LEU A 908 -3.03 3.02 -6.81
CA LEU A 908 -4.35 3.59 -7.08
C LEU A 908 -5.38 2.48 -7.07
N LEU A 909 -6.37 2.59 -6.19
CA LEU A 909 -7.45 1.62 -5.98
C LEU A 909 -8.75 2.14 -6.58
N LEU A 910 -9.15 1.57 -7.72
CA LEU A 910 -10.39 1.87 -8.41
C LEU A 910 -11.46 0.91 -7.88
N HIS A 911 -12.22 1.35 -6.89
CA HIS A 911 -13.22 0.51 -6.24
C HIS A 911 -14.54 0.49 -7.01
N VAL A 912 -14.73 -0.55 -7.81
CA VAL A 912 -15.96 -0.80 -8.58
C VAL A 912 -17.18 -0.71 -7.65
N ILE A 913 -17.12 -1.35 -6.48
CA ILE A 913 -18.26 -1.43 -5.56
C ILE A 913 -18.67 -0.07 -4.97
N PHE A 914 -17.71 0.80 -4.62
CA PHE A 914 -18.03 2.13 -4.09
C PHE A 914 -18.64 3.03 -5.17
N VAL A 915 -18.12 2.99 -6.40
CA VAL A 915 -18.67 3.77 -7.52
C VAL A 915 -20.05 3.29 -7.93
N HIS A 916 -20.25 1.97 -7.99
CA HIS A 916 -21.53 1.36 -8.38
C HIS A 916 -22.67 1.57 -7.38
N HIS A 917 -22.37 1.90 -6.11
CA HIS A 917 -23.36 2.19 -5.07
C HIS A 917 -23.43 3.67 -4.69
N ASP A 918 -22.71 4.56 -5.40
CA ASP A 918 -22.71 5.99 -5.05
C ASP A 918 -24.05 6.65 -5.43
N PRO A 919 -24.85 7.13 -4.45
CA PRO A 919 -26.13 7.75 -4.72
C PRO A 919 -26.01 9.05 -5.54
N ASN A 920 -24.84 9.69 -5.54
CA ASN A 920 -24.62 10.88 -6.37
C ASN A 920 -24.60 10.53 -7.87
N LEU A 921 -24.18 9.31 -8.23
CA LEU A 921 -24.06 8.84 -9.60
C LEU A 921 -25.31 8.09 -10.08
N TRP A 922 -25.91 7.28 -9.18
CA TRP A 922 -26.97 6.33 -9.50
C TRP A 922 -28.37 6.75 -9.01
N GLY A 923 -28.50 7.83 -8.24
CA GLY A 923 -29.76 8.31 -7.69
C GLY A 923 -29.97 7.93 -6.22
N LYS A 924 -31.04 8.46 -5.60
CA LYS A 924 -31.36 8.20 -4.18
C LYS A 924 -31.65 6.73 -3.90
N ASP A 925 -32.08 6.01 -4.93
CA ASP A 925 -32.42 4.59 -4.95
C ASP A 925 -31.24 3.70 -5.36
N ALA A 926 -29.99 4.21 -5.30
CA ALA A 926 -28.78 3.43 -5.62
C ALA A 926 -28.63 2.13 -4.79
N GLY A 927 -29.24 2.07 -3.60
CA GLY A 927 -29.30 0.86 -2.77
C GLY A 927 -30.42 -0.12 -3.13
N GLU A 928 -31.24 0.16 -4.13
CA GLU A 928 -32.36 -0.68 -4.56
C GLU A 928 -32.02 -1.45 -5.84
N PHE A 929 -32.65 -2.62 -6.01
CA PHE A 929 -32.55 -3.40 -7.25
C PHE A 929 -33.55 -2.84 -8.28
N ASN A 930 -33.04 -2.08 -9.24
CA ASN A 930 -33.86 -1.47 -10.29
C ASN A 930 -33.24 -1.69 -11.69
N PRO A 931 -33.59 -2.78 -12.36
CA PRO A 931 -33.17 -3.05 -13.74
C PRO A 931 -33.58 -1.96 -14.75
N GLU A 932 -34.64 -1.18 -14.52
CA GLU A 932 -35.14 -0.19 -15.50
C GLU A 932 -34.15 0.94 -15.77
N ARG A 933 -33.18 1.17 -14.87
CA ARG A 933 -32.06 2.11 -15.12
C ARG A 933 -31.35 1.82 -16.44
N PHE A 934 -31.29 0.56 -16.86
CA PHE A 934 -30.62 0.15 -18.09
C PHE A 934 -31.54 0.09 -19.31
N ALA A 935 -32.79 0.57 -19.23
CA ALA A 935 -33.77 0.49 -20.32
C ALA A 935 -33.36 1.23 -21.59
N GLU A 936 -32.59 2.33 -21.44
CA GLU A 936 -32.00 3.09 -22.54
C GLU A 936 -30.50 2.76 -22.77
N GLY A 937 -30.03 1.66 -22.19
CA GLY A 937 -28.64 1.21 -22.29
C GLY A 937 -27.71 1.79 -21.21
N VAL A 938 -26.47 1.29 -21.18
CA VAL A 938 -25.47 1.61 -20.15
C VAL A 938 -25.11 3.10 -20.10
N SER A 939 -25.08 3.77 -21.26
CA SER A 939 -24.66 5.18 -21.36
C SER A 939 -25.62 6.16 -20.68
N LYS A 940 -26.87 5.76 -20.44
CA LYS A 940 -27.88 6.59 -19.77
C LYS A 940 -28.29 6.08 -18.39
N ALA A 941 -27.68 4.98 -17.91
CA ALA A 941 -28.05 4.35 -16.65
C ALA A 941 -27.59 5.11 -15.40
N SER A 942 -26.62 6.00 -15.55
CA SER A 942 -26.06 6.84 -14.48
C SER A 942 -25.78 8.25 -15.00
N LYS A 943 -25.59 9.22 -14.09
CA LYS A 943 -25.26 10.61 -14.47
C LYS A 943 -23.97 10.70 -15.28
N GLU A 944 -23.00 9.82 -14.99
CA GLU A 944 -21.73 9.73 -15.68
C GLU A 944 -21.59 8.39 -16.38
N GLN A 945 -21.28 8.39 -17.69
CA GLN A 945 -21.21 7.17 -18.51
C GLN A 945 -20.17 6.15 -18.01
N VAL A 946 -19.10 6.63 -17.38
CA VAL A 946 -17.98 5.80 -16.89
C VAL A 946 -18.21 5.23 -15.50
N ALA A 947 -19.37 5.47 -14.88
CA ALA A 947 -19.68 4.95 -13.56
C ALA A 947 -19.97 3.44 -13.56
N PHE A 948 -20.26 2.82 -14.71
CA PHE A 948 -20.49 1.38 -14.83
C PHE A 948 -19.34 0.66 -15.55
N PHE A 949 -18.49 -0.05 -14.81
CA PHE A 949 -17.30 -0.72 -15.36
C PHE A 949 -17.00 -2.09 -14.70
N PRO A 950 -17.98 -3.01 -14.60
CA PRO A 950 -17.80 -4.32 -13.95
C PRO A 950 -16.76 -5.21 -14.65
N PHE A 951 -16.50 -4.99 -15.94
CA PHE A 951 -15.50 -5.69 -16.74
C PHE A 951 -14.17 -4.91 -16.88
N GLY A 952 -14.01 -3.82 -16.12
CA GLY A 952 -12.96 -2.83 -16.31
C GLY A 952 -13.26 -1.87 -17.47
N GLY A 953 -12.23 -1.15 -17.93
CA GLY A 953 -12.37 -0.16 -19.00
C GLY A 953 -11.05 0.14 -19.69
N GLY A 954 -11.12 0.94 -20.76
CA GLY A 954 -9.98 1.29 -21.61
C GLY A 954 -9.39 0.09 -22.37
N PRO A 955 -8.12 0.17 -22.80
CA PRO A 955 -7.45 -0.90 -23.57
C PRO A 955 -7.39 -2.25 -22.83
N ARG A 956 -7.61 -2.25 -21.51
CA ARG A 956 -7.50 -3.40 -20.61
C ARG A 956 -8.86 -3.99 -20.23
N ILE A 957 -9.95 -3.62 -20.91
CA ILE A 957 -11.28 -4.20 -20.70
C ILE A 957 -11.24 -5.73 -20.88
N CYS A 958 -12.05 -6.45 -20.09
CA CYS A 958 -12.14 -7.90 -20.14
C CYS A 958 -12.36 -8.40 -21.57
N ILE A 959 -11.49 -9.30 -22.03
CA ILE A 959 -11.60 -9.90 -23.37
C ILE A 959 -12.80 -10.86 -23.47
N GLY A 960 -13.17 -11.49 -22.35
CA GLY A 960 -14.25 -12.47 -22.25
C GLY A 960 -15.62 -11.88 -21.94
N GLN A 961 -15.79 -10.54 -21.92
CA GLN A 961 -17.06 -9.90 -21.53
C GLN A 961 -18.27 -10.43 -22.33
N ASN A 962 -18.14 -10.52 -23.66
CA ASN A 962 -19.23 -10.99 -24.53
C ASN A 962 -19.54 -12.47 -24.31
N PHE A 963 -18.51 -13.28 -24.08
CA PHE A 963 -18.67 -14.70 -23.78
C PHE A 963 -19.40 -14.90 -22.44
N ALA A 964 -18.98 -14.20 -21.39
CA ALA A 964 -19.59 -14.30 -20.06
C ALA A 964 -21.07 -13.86 -20.05
N LEU A 965 -21.41 -12.76 -20.73
CA LEU A 965 -22.81 -12.31 -20.84
C LEU A 965 -23.66 -13.28 -21.66
N LEU A 966 -23.12 -13.85 -22.73
CA LEU A 966 -23.81 -14.85 -23.55
C LEU A 966 -24.07 -16.14 -22.77
N GLU A 967 -23.07 -16.64 -22.06
CA GLU A 967 -23.17 -17.79 -21.16
C GLU A 967 -24.23 -17.55 -20.07
N ALA A 968 -24.17 -16.40 -19.40
CA ALA A 968 -25.12 -16.04 -18.36
C ALA A 968 -26.56 -15.91 -18.89
N LYS A 969 -26.77 -15.27 -20.05
CA LYS A 969 -28.10 -15.17 -20.67
C LYS A 969 -28.65 -16.53 -21.05
N MET A 970 -27.85 -17.41 -21.65
CA MET A 970 -28.29 -18.74 -22.04
C MET A 970 -28.62 -19.61 -20.82
N GLY A 971 -27.74 -19.65 -19.83
CA GLY A 971 -27.97 -20.40 -18.59
C GLY A 971 -29.22 -19.92 -17.86
N LEU A 972 -29.37 -18.60 -17.67
CA LEU A 972 -30.55 -18.03 -17.02
C LEU A 972 -31.83 -18.27 -17.81
N SER A 973 -31.79 -18.17 -19.15
CA SER A 973 -32.97 -18.42 -19.99
C SER A 973 -33.47 -19.86 -19.84
N MET A 974 -32.57 -20.84 -19.89
CA MET A 974 -32.95 -22.24 -19.72
C MET A 974 -33.42 -22.53 -18.29
N ILE A 975 -32.77 -21.95 -17.27
CA ILE A 975 -33.27 -22.04 -15.88
C ILE A 975 -34.69 -21.48 -15.79
N LEU A 976 -34.98 -20.31 -16.36
CA LEU A 976 -36.30 -19.67 -16.31
C LEU A 976 -37.36 -20.41 -17.16
N GLN A 977 -36.97 -21.14 -18.21
CA GLN A 977 -37.88 -22.02 -18.95
C GLN A 977 -38.35 -23.19 -18.07
N HIS A 978 -37.42 -23.85 -17.38
CA HIS A 978 -37.66 -25.13 -16.69
C HIS A 978 -38.01 -24.99 -15.20
N PHE A 979 -37.50 -23.97 -14.51
CA PHE A 979 -37.68 -23.77 -13.08
C PHE A 979 -38.21 -22.38 -12.70
N SER A 980 -38.78 -22.29 -11.51
CA SER A 980 -38.96 -21.06 -10.73
C SER A 980 -38.31 -21.26 -9.37
N PHE A 981 -37.85 -20.20 -8.72
CA PHE A 981 -37.04 -20.36 -7.51
C PHE A 981 -37.23 -19.22 -6.49
N ASP A 982 -37.23 -19.60 -5.21
CA ASP A 982 -37.41 -18.73 -4.05
C ASP A 982 -36.26 -18.91 -3.05
N LEU A 983 -35.97 -17.91 -2.22
CA LEU A 983 -34.98 -18.07 -1.13
C LEU A 983 -35.52 -19.06 -0.09
N SER A 984 -34.69 -20.03 0.30
CA SER A 984 -35.02 -20.89 1.44
C SER A 984 -34.97 -20.09 2.74
N PRO A 985 -35.81 -20.38 3.75
CA PRO A 985 -35.65 -19.87 5.12
C PRO A 985 -34.27 -20.15 5.73
N SER A 986 -33.55 -21.15 5.23
CA SER A 986 -32.17 -21.45 5.66
C SER A 986 -31.11 -20.52 5.02
N TYR A 987 -31.50 -19.70 4.05
CA TYR A 987 -30.60 -18.75 3.40
C TYR A 987 -30.15 -17.65 4.35
N ALA A 988 -28.82 -17.51 4.49
CA ALA A 988 -28.20 -16.44 5.25
C ALA A 988 -27.49 -15.46 4.31
N HIS A 989 -28.02 -14.23 4.18
CA HIS A 989 -27.41 -13.20 3.36
C HIS A 989 -26.07 -12.74 3.96
N ALA A 990 -24.96 -13.16 3.35
CA ALA A 990 -23.63 -12.85 3.83
C ALA A 990 -22.61 -12.78 2.69
N PRO A 991 -22.57 -11.68 1.92
CA PRO A 991 -21.53 -11.47 0.92
C PRO A 991 -20.13 -11.43 1.54
N ARG A 992 -19.13 -11.99 0.85
CA ARG A 992 -17.71 -11.93 1.22
C ARG A 992 -16.81 -11.81 0.00
N THR A 993 -15.67 -11.15 0.18
CA THR A 993 -14.64 -11.07 -0.87
C THR A 993 -13.52 -12.08 -0.62
N VAL A 994 -13.15 -12.81 -1.67
CA VAL A 994 -11.86 -13.51 -1.79
C VAL A 994 -11.07 -12.84 -2.90
N PHE A 995 -11.12 -13.39 -4.13
CA PHE A 995 -10.76 -12.68 -5.35
C PHE A 995 -12.00 -12.09 -6.04
N THR A 996 -13.10 -12.84 -6.00
CA THR A 996 -14.43 -12.41 -6.46
C THR A 996 -15.38 -12.19 -5.27
N LEU A 997 -16.61 -11.74 -5.55
CA LEU A 997 -17.66 -11.50 -4.55
C LEU A 997 -18.57 -12.74 -4.40
N HIS A 998 -18.38 -13.53 -3.35
CA HIS A 998 -19.10 -14.79 -3.13
C HIS A 998 -20.09 -14.67 -1.97
N PRO A 999 -21.15 -15.49 -1.91
CA PRO A 999 -21.92 -15.68 -0.69
C PRO A 999 -21.19 -16.62 0.28
N GLN A 1000 -21.14 -16.26 1.58
CA GLN A 1000 -20.34 -16.93 2.61
C GLN A 1000 -20.93 -18.28 3.09
N HIS A 1001 -22.25 -18.39 3.18
CA HIS A 1001 -22.97 -19.60 3.61
C HIS A 1001 -23.55 -20.35 2.40
N GLY A 1002 -24.26 -21.47 2.60
CA GLY A 1002 -24.96 -22.20 1.52
C GLY A 1002 -26.05 -21.34 0.85
N LYS A 1003 -26.26 -21.50 -0.46
CA LYS A 1003 -27.15 -20.65 -1.28
C LYS A 1003 -28.45 -21.40 -1.49
N ASN A 1004 -29.04 -21.79 -0.37
CA ASN A 1004 -30.19 -22.66 -0.37
C ASN A 1004 -31.40 -21.90 -0.94
N MET A 1005 -31.91 -22.43 -2.05
CA MET A 1005 -33.10 -21.94 -2.72
C MET A 1005 -34.09 -23.09 -2.84
N TYR A 1006 -35.38 -22.78 -2.72
CA TYR A 1006 -36.41 -23.70 -3.14
C TYR A 1006 -36.54 -23.61 -4.65
N VAL A 1007 -36.21 -24.70 -5.35
CA VAL A 1007 -36.34 -24.82 -6.79
C VAL A 1007 -37.62 -25.61 -7.08
N LYS A 1008 -38.48 -25.01 -7.90
CA LYS A 1008 -39.77 -25.56 -8.31
C LYS A 1008 -39.74 -25.87 -9.79
N LEU A 1009 -40.10 -27.09 -10.15
CA LEU A 1009 -40.33 -27.44 -11.54
C LEU A 1009 -41.50 -26.62 -12.08
N ASN A 1010 -41.29 -25.96 -13.20
CA ASN A 1010 -42.42 -25.36 -13.88
C ASN A 1010 -43.24 -26.48 -14.53
N PRO A 1011 -44.57 -26.37 -14.54
CA PRO A 1011 -45.38 -27.29 -15.32
C PRO A 1011 -44.90 -27.28 -16.78
N PRO A 1012 -44.85 -28.44 -17.46
CA PRO A 1012 -44.47 -28.51 -18.86
C PRO A 1012 -45.33 -27.52 -19.65
N ILE A 1013 -44.69 -26.66 -20.43
CA ILE A 1013 -45.37 -25.64 -21.22
C ILE A 1013 -46.07 -26.36 -22.36
N VAL A 1014 -47.22 -26.97 -22.11
CA VAL A 1014 -48.07 -27.42 -23.20
C VAL A 1014 -48.39 -26.16 -24.00
N ALA A 1015 -47.92 -26.10 -25.25
CA ALA A 1015 -48.16 -25.01 -26.21
C ALA A 1015 -49.66 -24.84 -26.56
N THR A 1016 -50.56 -25.39 -25.76
CA THR A 1016 -52.02 -25.27 -25.84
C THR A 1016 -52.65 -25.09 -24.44
N GLY A 1017 -51.96 -24.40 -23.51
CA GLY A 1017 -52.45 -24.20 -22.13
C GLY A 1017 -53.17 -22.87 -21.84
N ILE A 1018 -53.02 -21.83 -22.67
CA ILE A 1018 -53.65 -20.52 -22.42
C ILE A 1018 -55.11 -20.48 -22.93
N LYS A 1019 -55.48 -21.35 -23.88
CA LYS A 1019 -56.88 -21.43 -24.36
C LYS A 1019 -57.83 -22.18 -23.42
N HIS A 1020 -57.34 -23.03 -22.51
CA HIS A 1020 -58.22 -23.96 -21.79
C HIS A 1020 -58.59 -23.58 -20.35
N LYS A 1021 -57.92 -22.60 -19.72
CA LYS A 1021 -58.37 -22.02 -18.44
C LYS A 1021 -59.11 -20.69 -18.58
N PHE A 1022 -59.00 -20.03 -19.73
CA PHE A 1022 -59.81 -18.86 -20.11
C PHE A 1022 -61.28 -19.24 -20.38
N THR A 1023 -61.57 -20.52 -20.63
CA THR A 1023 -62.88 -21.02 -21.06
C THR A 1023 -63.94 -21.19 -19.94
N ARG A 1024 -63.64 -20.87 -18.67
CA ARG A 1024 -64.62 -21.04 -17.57
C ARG A 1024 -65.15 -19.75 -16.95
N MET A 1025 -64.35 -18.71 -16.78
CA MET A 1025 -64.81 -17.48 -16.12
C MET A 1025 -65.49 -16.49 -17.08
N LEU A 1026 -64.93 -16.23 -18.26
CA LEU A 1026 -65.51 -15.27 -19.21
C LEU A 1026 -66.86 -15.77 -19.78
N PRO A 1027 -67.04 -17.06 -20.15
CA PRO A 1027 -68.36 -17.56 -20.55
C PRO A 1027 -69.36 -17.59 -19.41
N ALA A 1028 -68.96 -17.85 -18.16
CA ALA A 1028 -69.87 -17.85 -17.01
C ALA A 1028 -70.35 -16.43 -16.66
N PHE A 1029 -69.44 -15.44 -16.68
CA PHE A 1029 -69.79 -14.03 -16.48
C PHE A 1029 -70.59 -13.47 -17.67
N SER A 1030 -70.17 -13.75 -18.91
CA SER A 1030 -70.93 -13.39 -20.11
C SER A 1030 -72.30 -14.06 -20.15
N ALA A 1031 -72.44 -15.31 -19.66
CA ALA A 1031 -73.72 -15.98 -19.51
C ALA A 1031 -74.57 -15.32 -18.41
N CYS A 1032 -74.01 -14.95 -17.25
CA CYS A 1032 -74.74 -14.18 -16.24
C CYS A 1032 -75.27 -12.84 -16.78
N CYS A 1033 -74.45 -12.13 -17.57
CA CYS A 1033 -74.88 -10.88 -18.18
C CYS A 1033 -75.93 -11.11 -19.27
N SER A 1034 -75.77 -12.15 -20.11
CA SER A 1034 -76.76 -12.49 -21.14
C SER A 1034 -78.07 -12.96 -20.49
N ASP A 1035 -78.02 -13.80 -19.46
CA ASP A 1035 -79.18 -14.24 -18.66
C ASP A 1035 -79.90 -13.03 -18.05
N LEU A 1036 -79.17 -12.00 -17.60
CA LEU A 1036 -79.76 -10.76 -17.08
C LEU A 1036 -80.41 -9.94 -18.20
N MET A 1037 -79.74 -9.77 -19.35
CA MET A 1037 -80.30 -9.03 -20.49
C MET A 1037 -81.54 -9.74 -21.05
N ASP A 1038 -81.48 -11.06 -21.23
CA ASP A 1038 -82.62 -11.88 -21.66
C ASP A 1038 -83.79 -11.77 -20.67
N ARG A 1039 -83.53 -11.77 -19.35
CA ARG A 1039 -84.59 -11.53 -18.36
C ARG A 1039 -85.23 -10.15 -18.52
N TRP A 1040 -84.42 -9.12 -18.70
CA TRP A 1040 -84.90 -7.75 -18.90
C TRP A 1040 -85.68 -7.60 -20.21
N GLU A 1041 -85.19 -8.14 -21.32
CA GLU A 1041 -85.89 -8.15 -22.63
C GLU A 1041 -87.20 -8.96 -22.56
N ASN A 1042 -87.22 -10.10 -21.87
CA ASN A 1042 -88.45 -10.89 -21.67
C ASN A 1042 -89.47 -10.20 -20.76
N MET A 1043 -89.01 -9.45 -19.74
CA MET A 1043 -89.88 -8.63 -18.90
C MET A 1043 -90.47 -7.43 -19.66
N ALA A 1044 -89.75 -6.92 -20.66
CA ALA A 1044 -90.24 -5.86 -21.55
C ALA A 1044 -91.39 -6.30 -22.46
N GLY A 1045 -91.41 -7.58 -22.87
CA GLY A 1045 -92.39 -8.08 -23.83
C GLY A 1045 -92.39 -7.31 -25.16
N SER A 1046 -93.56 -7.04 -25.75
CA SER A 1046 -93.70 -6.22 -26.97
C SER A 1046 -93.82 -4.72 -26.69
N GLU A 1047 -93.57 -4.27 -25.47
CA GLU A 1047 -93.71 -2.86 -25.09
C GLU A 1047 -92.47 -2.06 -25.51
N ALA A 1048 -92.67 -0.81 -25.97
CA ALA A 1048 -91.59 0.05 -26.46
C ALA A 1048 -90.68 0.58 -25.34
N CYS A 1049 -91.17 0.58 -24.10
CA CYS A 1049 -90.42 0.89 -22.88
C CYS A 1049 -91.17 0.33 -21.65
N TYR A 1050 -90.45 0.00 -20.59
CA TYR A 1050 -91.02 -0.56 -19.36
C TYR A 1050 -90.29 -0.07 -18.11
N GLU A 1051 -90.99 -0.03 -16.99
CA GLU A 1051 -90.49 0.47 -15.70
C GLU A 1051 -89.98 -0.70 -14.84
N LEU A 1052 -88.72 -0.66 -14.42
CA LEU A 1052 -88.06 -1.74 -13.66
C LEU A 1052 -87.32 -1.20 -12.42
N ASP A 1053 -87.59 -1.79 -11.24
CA ASP A 1053 -86.70 -1.64 -10.08
C ASP A 1053 -85.47 -2.51 -10.31
N VAL A 1054 -84.35 -1.89 -10.68
CA VAL A 1054 -83.13 -2.62 -11.06
C VAL A 1054 -82.37 -3.15 -9.84
N TRP A 1055 -82.70 -2.66 -8.64
CA TRP A 1055 -81.92 -2.96 -7.43
C TRP A 1055 -81.93 -4.45 -7.05
N PRO A 1056 -83.08 -5.14 -6.97
CA PRO A 1056 -83.12 -6.58 -6.67
C PRO A 1056 -82.46 -7.43 -7.77
N GLU A 1057 -82.61 -7.03 -9.04
CA GLU A 1057 -82.02 -7.72 -10.20
C GLU A 1057 -80.49 -7.66 -10.20
N LEU A 1058 -79.92 -6.49 -9.90
CA LEU A 1058 -78.47 -6.31 -9.79
C LEU A 1058 -77.90 -7.03 -8.55
N GLN A 1059 -78.66 -7.11 -7.46
CA GLN A 1059 -78.28 -7.92 -6.28
C GLN A 1059 -78.26 -9.41 -6.61
N SER A 1060 -79.28 -9.91 -7.32
CA SER A 1060 -79.33 -11.31 -7.77
C SER A 1060 -78.19 -11.62 -8.74
N PHE A 1061 -77.97 -10.76 -9.73
CA PHE A 1061 -76.85 -10.86 -10.67
C PHE A 1061 -75.51 -10.94 -9.95
N THR A 1062 -75.30 -10.10 -8.93
CA THR A 1062 -74.07 -10.12 -8.11
C THR A 1062 -73.92 -11.46 -7.38
N GLY A 1063 -75.00 -12.03 -6.84
CA GLY A 1063 -75.00 -13.36 -6.23
C GLY A 1063 -74.70 -14.50 -7.22
N ASP A 1064 -75.23 -14.41 -8.44
CA ASP A 1064 -74.98 -15.38 -9.52
C ASP A 1064 -73.53 -15.32 -10.02
N VAL A 1065 -72.98 -14.12 -10.17
CA VAL A 1065 -71.58 -13.93 -10.55
C VAL A 1065 -70.66 -14.45 -9.46
N ILE A 1066 -70.89 -14.11 -8.19
CA ILE A 1066 -70.08 -14.61 -7.06
C ILE A 1066 -70.16 -16.14 -6.98
N SER A 1067 -71.34 -16.74 -7.09
CA SER A 1067 -71.50 -18.21 -6.99
C SER A 1067 -70.83 -18.95 -8.16
N ARG A 1068 -70.87 -18.40 -9.38
CA ARG A 1068 -70.29 -19.02 -10.59
C ARG A 1068 -68.80 -18.71 -10.77
N THR A 1069 -68.23 -17.70 -10.09
CA THR A 1069 -66.82 -17.29 -10.26
C THR A 1069 -65.92 -17.50 -9.03
N ALA A 1070 -66.45 -17.56 -7.80
CA ALA A 1070 -65.62 -17.46 -6.58
C ALA A 1070 -64.92 -18.76 -6.10
N PHE A 1071 -65.22 -19.95 -6.65
CA PHE A 1071 -64.61 -21.22 -6.21
C PHE A 1071 -63.67 -21.86 -7.24
N GLY A 1072 -62.57 -21.19 -7.63
CA GLY A 1072 -61.61 -21.86 -8.54
C GLY A 1072 -60.26 -21.22 -8.89
N SER A 1073 -59.91 -20.02 -8.45
CA SER A 1073 -58.57 -19.44 -8.73
C SER A 1073 -58.19 -18.32 -7.77
N SER A 1074 -56.89 -18.11 -7.55
CA SER A 1074 -56.38 -17.04 -6.68
C SER A 1074 -56.54 -15.66 -7.33
N TYR A 1075 -56.85 -14.67 -6.50
CA TYR A 1075 -57.11 -13.28 -6.88
C TYR A 1075 -55.94 -12.60 -7.65
N GLU A 1076 -54.69 -12.99 -7.39
CA GLU A 1076 -53.51 -12.42 -8.07
C GLU A 1076 -53.38 -12.87 -9.54
N GLU A 1077 -53.92 -14.03 -9.89
CA GLU A 1077 -53.91 -14.57 -11.25
C GLU A 1077 -54.90 -13.81 -12.16
N GLY A 1078 -56.06 -13.41 -11.63
CA GLY A 1078 -57.07 -12.62 -12.36
C GLY A 1078 -56.60 -11.19 -12.65
N ARG A 1079 -55.84 -10.58 -11.74
CA ARG A 1079 -55.30 -9.22 -11.90
C ARG A 1079 -54.33 -9.10 -13.08
N ARG A 1080 -53.51 -10.13 -13.35
CA ARG A 1080 -52.52 -10.14 -14.45
C ARG A 1080 -53.14 -10.40 -15.82
N ILE A 1081 -54.20 -11.20 -15.88
CA ILE A 1081 -54.86 -11.58 -17.14
C ILE A 1081 -55.63 -10.39 -17.75
N PHE A 1082 -56.22 -9.51 -16.94
CA PHE A 1082 -57.11 -8.45 -17.44
C PHE A 1082 -56.45 -7.08 -17.61
N GLN A 1083 -55.23 -6.87 -17.10
CA GLN A 1083 -54.43 -5.68 -17.45
C GLN A 1083 -53.97 -5.67 -18.91
N LEU A 1084 -54.05 -6.81 -19.62
CA LEU A 1084 -53.52 -6.98 -20.98
C LEU A 1084 -54.54 -6.78 -22.12
N GLN A 1085 -55.81 -6.44 -21.86
CA GLN A 1085 -56.80 -6.14 -22.92
C GLN A 1085 -57.64 -4.87 -22.73
N ALA A 1086 -57.43 -4.09 -21.67
CA ALA A 1086 -58.25 -2.91 -21.39
C ALA A 1086 -57.90 -1.64 -22.21
N GLU A 1087 -56.95 -1.70 -23.15
CA GLU A 1087 -56.49 -0.52 -23.91
C GLU A 1087 -56.88 -0.52 -25.40
N GLN A 1088 -57.79 -1.38 -25.87
CA GLN A 1088 -58.09 -1.46 -27.32
C GLN A 1088 -59.58 -1.45 -27.71
N ALA A 1089 -60.45 -0.76 -26.95
CA ALA A 1089 -61.75 -0.36 -27.49
C ALA A 1089 -62.16 1.04 -26.97
N GLU A 1090 -62.45 1.95 -27.89
CA GLU A 1090 -62.83 3.35 -27.63
C GLU A 1090 -64.07 3.49 -26.72
N LEU A 1091 -64.97 2.50 -26.74
CA LEU A 1091 -66.17 2.42 -25.88
C LEU A 1091 -65.81 2.18 -24.39
N LEU A 1092 -64.82 1.33 -24.11
CA LEU A 1092 -64.42 0.98 -22.74
C LEU A 1092 -63.72 2.15 -22.01
N VAL A 1093 -63.10 3.06 -22.77
CA VAL A 1093 -62.48 4.28 -22.22
C VAL A 1093 -63.56 5.23 -21.67
N LYS A 1094 -64.61 5.49 -22.45
CA LYS A 1094 -65.73 6.36 -22.03
C LYS A 1094 -66.49 5.79 -20.82
N VAL A 1095 -66.75 4.49 -20.81
CA VAL A 1095 -67.38 3.80 -19.66
C VAL A 1095 -66.49 3.86 -18.42
N THR A 1096 -65.17 3.75 -18.58
CA THR A 1096 -64.22 3.87 -17.45
C THR A 1096 -64.26 5.26 -16.83
N MET A 1097 -64.32 6.31 -17.64
CA MET A 1097 -64.40 7.70 -17.18
C MET A 1097 -65.69 7.95 -16.39
N ILE A 1098 -66.83 7.46 -16.89
CA ILE A 1098 -68.13 7.53 -16.22
C ILE A 1098 -68.06 6.86 -14.84
N LEU A 1099 -67.55 5.63 -14.78
CA LEU A 1099 -67.46 4.89 -13.52
C LEU A 1099 -66.52 5.55 -12.50
N TYR A 1100 -65.41 6.13 -12.95
CA TYR A 1100 -64.52 6.88 -12.04
C TYR A 1100 -65.17 8.14 -11.49
N GLU A 1101 -65.93 8.87 -12.30
CA GLU A 1101 -66.66 10.04 -11.82
C GLU A 1101 -67.82 9.67 -10.88
N VAL A 1102 -68.53 8.57 -11.15
CA VAL A 1102 -69.54 8.04 -10.20
C VAL A 1102 -68.89 7.64 -8.88
N LEU A 1103 -67.76 6.93 -8.91
CA LEU A 1103 -67.03 6.54 -7.69
C LEU A 1103 -66.42 7.73 -6.95
N ARG A 1104 -66.15 8.84 -7.65
CA ARG A 1104 -65.74 10.09 -7.02
C ARG A 1104 -66.90 10.68 -6.22
N LEU A 1105 -68.06 10.90 -6.86
CA LEU A 1105 -69.25 11.51 -6.26
C LEU A 1105 -69.92 10.60 -5.22
N TYR A 1106 -69.86 9.29 -5.41
CA TYR A 1106 -70.51 8.31 -4.55
C TYR A 1106 -69.52 7.21 -4.17
N PRO A 1107 -68.48 7.52 -3.37
CA PRO A 1107 -67.47 6.54 -3.01
C PRO A 1107 -68.06 5.50 -2.05
N PRO A 1108 -67.86 4.20 -2.31
CA PRO A 1108 -68.38 3.13 -1.43
C PRO A 1108 -67.71 3.16 -0.05
N GLY A 1109 -66.45 3.59 0.02
CA GLY A 1109 -65.76 3.85 1.28
C GLY A 1109 -65.88 5.32 1.70
N ILE A 1110 -67.01 5.75 2.27
CA ILE A 1110 -67.21 7.16 2.66
C ILE A 1110 -66.24 7.68 3.75
N LEU A 1111 -65.70 6.78 4.57
CA LEU A 1111 -64.83 7.08 5.71
C LEU A 1111 -63.79 5.98 5.92
N LEU A 1112 -62.51 6.35 5.99
CA LEU A 1112 -61.42 5.44 6.34
C LEU A 1112 -60.88 5.76 7.74
N ARG A 1113 -60.81 4.74 8.61
CA ARG A 1113 -60.30 4.86 9.98
C ARG A 1113 -58.86 4.37 10.07
N ARG A 1114 -57.97 5.11 10.72
CA ARG A 1114 -56.55 4.73 10.94
C ARG A 1114 -56.14 5.07 12.36
N GLN A 1115 -55.52 4.15 13.08
CA GLN A 1115 -54.99 4.43 14.40
C GLN A 1115 -53.46 4.60 14.33
N THR A 1116 -52.94 5.63 15.00
CA THR A 1116 -51.50 5.81 15.15
C THR A 1116 -50.96 4.77 16.14
N TYR A 1117 -49.94 3.99 15.78
CA TYR A 1117 -49.32 3.01 16.69
C TYR A 1117 -48.00 3.53 17.31
N LYS A 1118 -47.53 4.68 16.83
CA LYS A 1118 -46.35 5.40 17.33
C LYS A 1118 -46.55 6.89 17.09
N THR A 1119 -45.80 7.74 17.78
CA THR A 1119 -45.81 9.19 17.52
C THR A 1119 -45.40 9.45 16.08
N MET A 1120 -46.24 10.17 15.33
CA MET A 1120 -45.98 10.46 13.92
C MET A 1120 -46.44 11.86 13.55
N LYS A 1121 -45.69 12.52 12.66
CA LYS A 1121 -46.01 13.85 12.13
C LYS A 1121 -46.73 13.70 10.78
N LEU A 1122 -47.90 14.31 10.62
CA LEU A 1122 -48.64 14.41 9.36
C LEU A 1122 -48.87 15.90 9.06
N GLY A 1123 -48.32 16.39 7.94
CA GLY A 1123 -48.20 17.83 7.70
C GLY A 1123 -47.38 18.48 8.80
N ASP A 1124 -47.87 19.57 9.39
CA ASP A 1124 -47.22 20.26 10.51
C ASP A 1124 -47.66 19.78 11.90
N VAL A 1125 -48.60 18.82 11.97
CA VAL A 1125 -49.20 18.36 13.22
C VAL A 1125 -48.58 17.02 13.66
N VAL A 1126 -48.26 16.91 14.95
CA VAL A 1126 -47.69 15.69 15.56
C VAL A 1126 -48.78 14.94 16.33
N TYR A 1127 -49.00 13.68 15.96
CA TYR A 1127 -50.00 12.80 16.58
C TYR A 1127 -49.32 11.75 17.46
N PRO A 1128 -49.66 11.64 18.75
CA PRO A 1128 -49.15 10.57 19.63
C PRO A 1128 -49.76 9.20 19.27
N PRO A 1129 -49.23 8.08 19.80
CA PRO A 1129 -49.81 6.75 19.64
C PRO A 1129 -51.22 6.68 20.24
N GLY A 1130 -52.10 5.88 19.64
CA GLY A 1130 -53.47 5.63 20.08
C GLY A 1130 -54.52 6.54 19.43
N VAL A 1131 -54.12 7.59 18.72
CA VAL A 1131 -55.04 8.54 18.06
C VAL A 1131 -55.71 7.90 16.85
N LEU A 1132 -57.03 7.97 16.79
CA LEU A 1132 -57.83 7.55 15.65
C LEU A 1132 -57.99 8.69 14.65
N LEU A 1133 -57.34 8.57 13.49
CA LEU A 1133 -57.48 9.44 12.34
C LEU A 1133 -58.67 8.98 11.48
N LEU A 1134 -59.52 9.95 11.14
CA LEU A 1134 -60.71 9.78 10.33
C LEU A 1134 -60.51 10.49 8.99
N LEU A 1135 -60.34 9.71 7.92
CA LEU A 1135 -60.15 10.21 6.56
C LEU A 1135 -61.49 10.14 5.83
N HIS A 1136 -62.17 11.27 5.71
CA HIS A 1136 -63.46 11.37 5.02
C HIS A 1136 -63.25 11.44 3.51
N VAL A 1137 -63.33 10.28 2.85
CA VAL A 1137 -63.16 10.17 1.39
C VAL A 1137 -64.15 11.07 0.66
N ILE A 1138 -65.40 11.09 1.12
CA ILE A 1138 -66.45 11.89 0.49
C ILE A 1138 -66.17 13.40 0.52
N PHE A 1139 -65.58 13.92 1.60
CA PHE A 1139 -65.23 15.34 1.67
C PHE A 1139 -64.05 15.68 0.75
N VAL A 1140 -63.04 14.82 0.69
CA VAL A 1140 -61.89 15.05 -0.21
C VAL A 1140 -62.31 14.95 -1.68
N HIS A 1141 -63.22 14.04 -2.00
CA HIS A 1141 -63.72 13.86 -3.37
C HIS A 1141 -64.65 14.99 -3.84
N HIS A 1142 -65.27 15.75 -2.93
CA HIS A 1142 -66.14 16.90 -3.26
C HIS A 1142 -65.50 18.26 -2.98
N ASP A 1143 -64.25 18.30 -2.53
CA ASP A 1143 -63.57 19.56 -2.20
C ASP A 1143 -63.32 20.38 -3.48
N PRO A 1144 -63.93 21.59 -3.63
CA PRO A 1144 -63.74 22.42 -4.81
C PRO A 1144 -62.30 22.90 -5.01
N ASN A 1145 -61.49 22.91 -3.96
CA ASN A 1145 -60.08 23.28 -4.05
C ASN A 1145 -59.26 22.19 -4.75
N VAL A 1146 -59.62 20.93 -4.54
CA VAL A 1146 -58.93 19.74 -5.06
C VAL A 1146 -59.42 19.39 -6.47
N TRP A 1147 -60.73 19.43 -6.68
CA TRP A 1147 -61.38 18.93 -7.90
C TRP A 1147 -61.86 20.04 -8.85
N GLY A 1148 -61.89 21.30 -8.42
CA GLY A 1148 -62.38 22.43 -9.23
C GLY A 1148 -63.75 22.94 -8.80
N LYS A 1149 -64.20 24.05 -9.38
CA LYS A 1149 -65.50 24.68 -9.00
C LYS A 1149 -66.70 23.78 -9.29
N ASP A 1150 -66.55 22.84 -10.22
CA ASP A 1150 -67.52 21.84 -10.64
C ASP A 1150 -67.41 20.53 -9.83
N ALA A 1151 -66.76 20.53 -8.65
CA ALA A 1151 -66.58 19.33 -7.83
C ALA A 1151 -67.89 18.64 -7.41
N GLY A 1152 -69.01 19.36 -7.38
CA GLY A 1152 -70.34 18.79 -7.11
C GLY A 1152 -71.07 18.27 -8.36
N GLU A 1153 -70.53 18.49 -9.56
CA GLU A 1153 -71.17 18.14 -10.82
C GLU A 1153 -70.64 16.79 -11.34
N PHE A 1154 -71.46 16.09 -12.12
CA PHE A 1154 -71.06 14.86 -12.80
C PHE A 1154 -70.35 15.19 -14.11
N ASN A 1155 -69.01 15.12 -14.09
CA ASN A 1155 -68.16 15.43 -15.24
C ASN A 1155 -67.11 14.32 -15.51
N PRO A 1156 -67.47 13.27 -16.29
CA PRO A 1156 -66.57 12.16 -16.64
C PRO A 1156 -65.30 12.57 -17.41
N GLU A 1157 -65.37 13.64 -18.20
CA GLU A 1157 -64.23 14.12 -19.02
C GLU A 1157 -63.01 14.49 -18.20
N ARG A 1158 -63.19 14.76 -16.90
CA ARG A 1158 -62.09 14.99 -15.96
C ARG A 1158 -61.07 13.84 -15.90
N PHE A 1159 -61.51 12.61 -16.20
CA PHE A 1159 -60.65 11.42 -16.20
C PHE A 1159 -60.08 11.07 -17.59
N ALA A 1160 -60.29 11.89 -18.62
CA ALA A 1160 -59.85 11.61 -19.98
C ALA A 1160 -58.32 11.38 -20.09
N GLU A 1161 -57.53 12.14 -19.34
CA GLU A 1161 -56.06 11.97 -19.28
C GLU A 1161 -55.59 11.04 -18.14
N GLY A 1162 -56.50 10.26 -17.55
CA GLY A 1162 -56.24 9.34 -16.46
C GLY A 1162 -56.31 9.94 -15.06
N VAL A 1163 -56.34 9.05 -14.05
CA VAL A 1163 -56.59 9.40 -12.63
C VAL A 1163 -55.60 10.41 -12.07
N SER A 1164 -54.32 10.32 -12.44
CA SER A 1164 -53.26 11.20 -11.89
C SER A 1164 -53.38 12.66 -12.31
N LYS A 1165 -54.16 12.96 -13.36
CA LYS A 1165 -54.37 14.32 -13.87
C LYS A 1165 -55.79 14.84 -13.64
N ALA A 1166 -56.67 14.02 -13.06
CA ALA A 1166 -58.06 14.38 -12.84
C ALA A 1166 -58.28 15.39 -11.70
N SER A 1167 -57.30 15.58 -10.83
CA SER A 1167 -57.35 16.52 -9.70
C SER A 1167 -56.05 17.32 -9.58
N LYS A 1168 -56.09 18.44 -8.86
CA LYS A 1168 -54.87 19.24 -8.59
C LYS A 1168 -53.85 18.49 -7.75
N GLU A 1169 -54.32 17.58 -6.89
CA GLU A 1169 -53.51 16.72 -6.05
C GLU A 1169 -53.54 15.28 -6.57
N GLN A 1170 -52.38 14.69 -6.86
CA GLN A 1170 -52.28 13.40 -7.55
C GLN A 1170 -52.84 12.19 -6.78
N VAL A 1171 -53.05 12.33 -5.47
CA VAL A 1171 -53.50 11.25 -4.58
C VAL A 1171 -54.93 11.49 -4.06
N ALA A 1172 -55.68 12.38 -4.69
CA ALA A 1172 -57.02 12.76 -4.22
C ALA A 1172 -58.13 11.75 -4.58
N PHE A 1173 -57.88 10.82 -5.51
CA PHE A 1173 -58.85 9.80 -5.93
C PHE A 1173 -58.58 8.45 -5.26
N PHE A 1174 -59.37 8.10 -4.25
CA PHE A 1174 -59.19 6.85 -3.48
C PHE A 1174 -60.53 6.23 -3.02
N PRO A 1175 -61.45 5.91 -3.95
CA PRO A 1175 -62.82 5.45 -3.63
C PRO A 1175 -62.89 4.14 -2.84
N PHE A 1176 -61.82 3.33 -2.89
CA PHE A 1176 -61.69 2.07 -2.16
C PHE A 1176 -60.46 2.03 -1.23
N GLY A 1177 -59.93 3.21 -0.86
CA GLY A 1177 -58.68 3.35 -0.09
C GLY A 1177 -57.45 3.58 -0.96
N GLY A 1178 -56.30 3.78 -0.31
CA GLY A 1178 -55.03 4.11 -0.97
C GLY A 1178 -53.81 3.52 -0.26
N GLY A 1179 -52.68 3.46 -0.96
CA GLY A 1179 -51.43 2.87 -0.46
C GLY A 1179 -51.51 1.35 -0.26
N PRO A 1180 -50.76 0.77 0.71
CA PRO A 1180 -50.67 -0.67 0.94
C PRO A 1180 -51.97 -1.36 1.40
N ARG A 1181 -53.03 -0.58 1.66
CA ARG A 1181 -54.34 -1.07 2.13
C ARG A 1181 -55.48 -0.69 1.19
N ILE A 1182 -55.19 -0.54 -0.11
CA ILE A 1182 -56.21 -0.42 -1.15
C ILE A 1182 -57.08 -1.69 -1.17
N CYS A 1183 -58.38 -1.56 -1.40
CA CYS A 1183 -59.28 -2.71 -1.45
C CYS A 1183 -58.81 -3.73 -2.48
N ILE A 1184 -58.65 -4.98 -2.05
CA ILE A 1184 -58.26 -6.05 -2.94
C ILE A 1184 -59.35 -6.25 -4.01
N GLY A 1185 -60.63 -6.14 -3.73
CA GLY A 1185 -61.69 -6.30 -4.74
C GLY A 1185 -61.79 -5.23 -5.84
N GLN A 1186 -61.08 -4.09 -5.74
CA GLN A 1186 -61.36 -2.91 -6.59
C GLN A 1186 -61.28 -3.16 -8.10
N ASN A 1187 -60.23 -3.83 -8.58
CA ASN A 1187 -60.05 -4.02 -10.03
C ASN A 1187 -61.05 -5.02 -10.61
N PHE A 1188 -61.47 -6.01 -9.82
CA PHE A 1188 -62.48 -6.99 -10.19
C PHE A 1188 -63.86 -6.31 -10.28
N ALA A 1189 -64.25 -5.56 -9.24
CA ALA A 1189 -65.50 -4.81 -9.22
C ALA A 1189 -65.59 -3.76 -10.35
N LEU A 1190 -64.47 -3.08 -10.67
CA LEU A 1190 -64.42 -2.15 -11.80
C LEU A 1190 -64.59 -2.83 -13.15
N LEU A 1191 -64.08 -4.06 -13.31
CA LEU A 1191 -64.25 -4.82 -14.54
C LEU A 1191 -65.69 -5.32 -14.71
N GLU A 1192 -66.28 -5.85 -13.64
CA GLU A 1192 -67.69 -6.28 -13.63
C GLU A 1192 -68.61 -5.10 -13.97
N ALA A 1193 -68.39 -3.94 -13.35
CA ALA A 1193 -69.16 -2.73 -13.64
C ALA A 1193 -68.97 -2.25 -15.08
N LYS A 1194 -67.75 -2.29 -15.63
CA LYS A 1194 -67.48 -1.91 -17.03
C LYS A 1194 -68.22 -2.82 -18.00
N MET A 1195 -68.12 -4.13 -17.82
CA MET A 1195 -68.75 -5.10 -18.71
C MET A 1195 -70.27 -5.09 -18.59
N GLY A 1196 -70.80 -5.12 -17.36
CA GLY A 1196 -72.24 -5.06 -17.10
C GLY A 1196 -72.86 -3.77 -17.64
N LEU A 1197 -72.26 -2.61 -17.37
CA LEU A 1197 -72.76 -1.33 -17.89
C LEU A 1197 -72.63 -1.24 -19.42
N SER A 1198 -71.55 -1.78 -20.01
CA SER A 1198 -71.41 -1.81 -21.47
C SER A 1198 -72.49 -2.68 -22.13
N MET A 1199 -72.82 -3.83 -21.54
CA MET A 1199 -73.88 -4.71 -22.06
C MET A 1199 -75.26 -4.09 -21.87
N ILE A 1200 -75.54 -3.49 -20.72
CA ILE A 1200 -76.79 -2.74 -20.49
C ILE A 1200 -76.93 -1.63 -21.54
N LEU A 1201 -75.88 -0.82 -21.76
CA LEU A 1201 -75.91 0.29 -22.72
C LEU A 1201 -75.94 -0.15 -24.19
N GLN A 1202 -75.60 -1.41 -24.50
CA GLN A 1202 -75.73 -1.97 -25.84
C GLN A 1202 -77.16 -2.43 -26.14
N HIS A 1203 -77.90 -2.86 -25.13
CA HIS A 1203 -79.25 -3.41 -25.28
C HIS A 1203 -80.35 -2.44 -24.82
N PHE A 1204 -80.01 -1.44 -24.01
CA PHE A 1204 -80.98 -0.53 -23.41
C PHE A 1204 -80.42 0.88 -23.27
N SER A 1205 -81.25 1.87 -23.60
CA SER A 1205 -81.17 3.21 -23.00
C SER A 1205 -82.11 3.27 -21.81
N PHE A 1206 -81.84 4.15 -20.85
CA PHE A 1206 -82.69 4.24 -19.66
C PHE A 1206 -82.81 5.66 -19.12
N ASP A 1207 -83.99 5.98 -18.61
CA ASP A 1207 -84.32 7.24 -17.94
C ASP A 1207 -84.73 6.98 -16.49
N LEU A 1208 -84.57 7.98 -15.62
CA LEU A 1208 -85.14 7.92 -14.27
C LEU A 1208 -86.67 7.91 -14.36
N SER A 1209 -87.31 6.96 -13.68
CA SER A 1209 -88.77 6.95 -13.63
C SER A 1209 -89.30 8.21 -12.91
N PRO A 1210 -90.44 8.79 -13.32
CA PRO A 1210 -91.15 9.81 -12.54
C PRO A 1210 -91.50 9.36 -11.11
N SER A 1211 -91.53 8.05 -10.85
CA SER A 1211 -91.75 7.45 -9.52
C SER A 1211 -90.50 7.44 -8.64
N TYR A 1212 -89.33 7.82 -9.18
CA TYR A 1212 -88.07 7.85 -8.47
C TYR A 1212 -88.08 8.90 -7.35
N ALA A 1213 -88.01 8.42 -6.11
CA ALA A 1213 -87.67 9.20 -4.93
C ALA A 1213 -86.28 8.77 -4.45
N HIS A 1214 -85.51 9.67 -3.80
CA HIS A 1214 -84.23 9.34 -3.15
C HIS A 1214 -84.42 8.36 -1.96
N ALA A 1215 -84.85 7.14 -2.25
CA ALA A 1215 -85.23 6.05 -1.36
C ALA A 1215 -84.69 4.73 -1.97
N PRO A 1216 -84.70 3.57 -1.27
CA PRO A 1216 -83.88 2.41 -1.63
C PRO A 1216 -84.38 1.61 -2.87
N HIS A 1217 -85.41 2.09 -3.56
CA HIS A 1217 -85.91 1.50 -4.81
C HIS A 1217 -85.40 2.32 -5.99
N THR A 1218 -84.68 1.68 -6.90
CA THR A 1218 -84.05 2.38 -8.03
C THR A 1218 -84.79 2.01 -9.29
N VAL A 1219 -85.84 2.78 -9.58
CA VAL A 1219 -86.75 2.48 -10.68
C VAL A 1219 -86.36 3.27 -11.93
N PHE A 1220 -86.00 2.55 -12.98
CA PHE A 1220 -85.66 3.11 -14.29
C PHE A 1220 -86.72 2.75 -15.33
N ILE A 1221 -86.97 3.66 -16.26
CA ILE A 1221 -87.66 3.34 -17.51
C ILE A 1221 -86.60 2.85 -18.48
N LEU A 1222 -86.68 1.58 -18.87
CA LEU A 1222 -85.78 0.96 -19.83
C LEU A 1222 -86.39 1.03 -21.23
N HIS A 1223 -85.60 1.50 -22.20
CA HIS A 1223 -85.92 1.56 -23.62
C HIS A 1223 -85.00 0.59 -24.36
N PRO A 1224 -85.51 -0.55 -24.84
CA PRO A 1224 -84.72 -1.51 -25.62
C PRO A 1224 -84.11 -0.84 -26.86
N GLN A 1225 -82.83 -1.11 -27.13
CA GLN A 1225 -82.12 -0.70 -28.33
C GLN A 1225 -82.01 -1.91 -29.25
N HIS A 1226 -82.51 -1.78 -30.49
CA HIS A 1226 -82.37 -2.81 -31.53
C HIS A 1226 -81.16 -2.57 -32.43
#